data_AF-A0A7S2HPU4-F1
#
_entry.id   AF-A0A7S2HPU4-F1
#
_cell.length_a   1.000
_cell.length_b   1.000
_cell.length_c   1.000
_cell.angle_alpha   90.00
_cell.angle_beta   90.00
_cell.angle_gamma   90.00
#
_symmetry.space_group_name_H-M   'P 1'
#
loop_
_entity.id
_entity.type
_entity.pdbx_description
1 polymer ?
#
loop_
_entity_poly.entity_id
_entity_poly.type
_entity_poly.pdbx_seq_one_letter_code
_entity_poly.pdbx_strand_id
1 'polypeptide(L)'
;TTAADEWIETPDMLVLLNNGRSFKIVVDPTKLPPGVHTAQVLGYNAANPSAGPLFRVPITVVKTLPEKNNVNLGRLNFQPSEVKRKFLSVPNGATWMDVTVRDTRTEQEKDASSRLTVLHTVQLLPHASYRSNERQRYLNLLPGQATVTSIPVHGGTTCELALARYWSASGSTTLEVDVDFRGVTPVGQNKPLIVAGKGGTSIRMESILQDEDVSPDAKLTHWRTPLSPTKQGIVSPLGEQRDVWPTRNKQIYQMILTFEFDPSSSEGGGTTFTPHVPSLNGYIYESAFESQLILVYDSNKKLLGVSDAHPDGIKAPKKGKVTLKLQVRHSDPTILSKLKDQVIWIERKLSKEISLPVYASHESMMKGSPTFRKRTVKKGSSLRAFVAEPDLTKLPKGCKAGDLLTGVVHYSSGNANLPGSGKRPGGYPIRYVVGPSAPSSDDGGKGKEPEAPKDERSEEEKLEEAILDFRVEKLTKLSADVKKEDDDDTEEQNNYQSLYDSTVESNPSLIPLLMLGLRHEDNEKWRAKRLHKVIKSADLILSKIDKDELIRHYGVTGYYDKEDGEACQERKKMDEKKDALVEALARKARATADLEKEEEDKKKGADGEGKDEEKNESETFDDILKELKMWIDIDSNLKYSILTLERERRKNRLGLVLNLLKKLIDNDGEDTKGGICPLSKSELLKRRSSVFEELGYDHLVEYDNARSLLSSPKGFALF
;
A
#
# COMPACT_ATOMS: atom_id res chain seq x y z
N THR A 1 58.67 4.79 0.28
CA THR A 1 57.50 4.12 -0.33
C THR A 1 58.05 3.27 -1.46
N THR A 2 57.96 1.95 -1.37
CA THR A 2 58.46 1.06 -2.43
C THR A 2 57.32 0.73 -3.39
N ALA A 3 57.50 0.97 -4.69
CA ALA A 3 56.60 0.48 -5.73
C ALA A 3 56.79 -1.04 -5.87
N ALA A 4 55.71 -1.81 -5.71
CA ALA A 4 55.79 -3.27 -5.75
C ALA A 4 55.78 -3.86 -7.17
N ASP A 5 55.34 -3.10 -8.18
CA ASP A 5 55.14 -3.59 -9.54
C ASP A 5 55.53 -2.53 -10.60
N GLU A 6 56.06 -2.97 -11.75
CA GLU A 6 56.62 -2.10 -12.83
C GLU A 6 55.62 -1.09 -13.43
N TRP A 7 54.33 -1.25 -13.19
CA TRP A 7 53.25 -0.41 -13.72
C TRP A 7 52.77 0.66 -12.73
N ILE A 8 53.45 0.82 -11.59
CA ILE A 8 53.14 1.86 -10.59
C ILE A 8 54.39 2.69 -10.28
N GLU A 9 54.24 4.00 -10.36
CA GLU A 9 55.25 4.95 -9.88
C GLU A 9 54.72 5.72 -8.67
N THR A 10 55.55 5.87 -7.65
CA THR A 10 55.24 6.58 -6.41
C THR A 10 56.50 7.28 -5.89
N PRO A 11 56.39 8.43 -5.19
CA PRO A 11 57.53 9.08 -4.56
C PRO A 11 58.20 8.15 -3.56
N ASP A 12 59.52 8.22 -3.40
CA ASP A 12 60.26 7.38 -2.46
C ASP A 12 60.12 7.85 -1.00
N MET A 13 59.86 9.14 -0.78
CA MET A 13 59.80 9.77 0.53
C MET A 13 58.58 10.68 0.66
N LEU A 14 57.95 10.64 1.84
CA LEU A 14 56.85 11.53 2.22
C LEU A 14 57.13 12.06 3.63
N VAL A 15 57.18 13.39 3.76
CA VAL A 15 57.25 14.05 5.06
C VAL A 15 55.85 14.57 5.42
N LEU A 16 55.22 13.90 6.39
CA LEU A 16 53.92 14.25 6.95
C LEU A 16 54.10 15.21 8.12
N LEU A 17 53.62 16.45 7.96
CA LEU A 17 53.55 17.47 9.00
C LEU A 17 52.10 17.57 9.53
N ASN A 18 51.81 18.58 10.37
CA ASN A 18 50.54 18.75 11.09
C ASN A 18 49.27 18.85 10.22
N ASN A 19 49.35 19.26 8.95
CA ASN A 19 48.17 19.49 8.11
C ASN A 19 47.87 18.36 7.10
N GLY A 20 48.52 17.20 7.24
CA GLY A 20 48.51 16.18 6.21
C GLY A 20 49.25 16.62 4.94
N ARG A 21 49.45 15.71 3.99
CA ARG A 21 50.15 16.00 2.73
C ARG A 21 49.67 15.08 1.61
N SER A 22 49.49 15.63 0.42
CA SER A 22 49.21 14.85 -0.78
C SER A 22 50.51 14.30 -1.39
N PHE A 23 50.41 13.15 -2.05
CA PHE A 23 51.45 12.58 -2.89
C PHE A 23 50.80 11.95 -4.13
N LYS A 24 51.55 11.91 -5.22
CA LYS A 24 51.06 11.43 -6.52
C LYS A 24 51.41 9.97 -6.70
N ILE A 25 50.48 9.16 -7.19
CA ILE A 25 50.74 7.81 -7.69
C ILE A 25 50.40 7.81 -9.18
N VAL A 26 51.29 7.27 -10.02
CA VAL A 26 51.06 7.07 -11.44
C VAL A 26 50.83 5.59 -11.68
N VAL A 27 49.79 5.25 -12.46
CA VAL A 27 49.42 3.88 -12.80
C VAL A 27 49.42 3.75 -14.32
N ASP A 28 50.27 2.88 -14.87
CA ASP A 28 50.36 2.59 -16.31
C ASP A 28 49.81 1.18 -16.65
N PRO A 29 48.52 1.05 -17.00
CA PRO A 29 47.91 -0.25 -17.30
C PRO A 29 48.16 -0.74 -18.73
N THR A 30 48.96 -0.04 -19.55
CA THR A 30 49.06 -0.30 -21.00
C THR A 30 49.58 -1.70 -21.32
N LYS A 31 50.59 -2.17 -20.58
CA LYS A 31 51.23 -3.49 -20.78
C LYS A 31 50.55 -4.65 -20.06
N LEU A 32 49.60 -4.38 -19.16
CA LEU A 32 48.89 -5.43 -18.43
C LEU A 32 48.07 -6.31 -19.40
N PRO A 33 47.96 -7.64 -19.21
CA PRO A 33 47.02 -8.45 -19.96
C PRO A 33 45.57 -8.27 -19.44
N PRO A 34 44.53 -8.69 -20.17
CA PRO A 34 43.16 -8.72 -19.64
C PRO A 34 43.04 -9.52 -18.34
N GLY A 35 42.33 -9.01 -17.35
CA GLY A 35 42.20 -9.60 -16.02
C GLY A 35 42.19 -8.58 -14.88
N VAL A 36 42.30 -9.06 -13.65
CA VAL A 36 42.49 -8.22 -12.45
C VAL A 36 43.96 -8.20 -12.10
N HIS A 37 44.49 -7.01 -11.85
CA HIS A 37 45.85 -6.78 -11.39
C HIS A 37 45.80 -5.99 -10.10
N THR A 38 46.44 -6.48 -9.06
CA THR A 38 46.44 -5.85 -7.74
C THR A 38 47.87 -5.53 -7.33
N ALA A 39 48.04 -4.35 -6.77
CA ALA A 39 49.29 -3.89 -6.19
C ALA A 39 49.01 -3.03 -4.97
N GLN A 40 50.06 -2.66 -4.25
CA GLN A 40 49.93 -1.80 -3.08
C GLN A 40 51.14 -0.89 -2.93
N VAL A 41 50.89 0.36 -2.55
CA VAL A 41 51.94 1.28 -2.12
C VAL A 41 52.04 1.21 -0.60
N LEU A 42 53.23 0.87 -0.10
CA LEU A 42 53.50 0.67 1.31
C LEU A 42 54.24 1.87 1.91
N GLY A 43 53.64 2.49 2.93
CA GLY A 43 54.24 3.58 3.69
C GLY A 43 54.93 3.07 4.95
N TYR A 44 56.24 3.33 5.09
CA TYR A 44 57.04 2.88 6.24
C TYR A 44 57.49 4.05 7.09
N ASN A 45 57.74 3.80 8.37
CA ASN A 45 58.50 4.73 9.20
C ASN A 45 59.98 4.69 8.75
N ALA A 46 60.50 5.79 8.23
CA ALA A 46 61.89 5.87 7.78
C ALA A 46 62.91 5.55 8.90
N ALA A 47 62.58 5.88 10.15
CA ALA A 47 63.45 5.61 11.30
C ALA A 47 63.38 4.16 11.80
N ASN A 48 62.31 3.42 11.46
CA ASN A 48 62.14 2.03 11.89
C ASN A 48 61.37 1.19 10.84
N PRO A 49 61.98 0.82 9.71
CA PRO A 49 61.31 0.06 8.66
C PRO A 49 60.91 -1.36 9.07
N SER A 50 61.60 -1.96 10.04
CA SER A 50 61.34 -3.33 10.49
C SER A 50 60.03 -3.49 11.27
N ALA A 51 59.41 -2.39 11.73
CA ALA A 51 58.07 -2.39 12.31
C ALA A 51 56.96 -2.70 11.28
N GLY A 52 57.29 -2.74 9.99
CA GLY A 52 56.33 -2.95 8.91
C GLY A 52 55.65 -1.67 8.44
N PRO A 53 54.71 -1.76 7.49
CA PRO A 53 54.06 -0.60 6.90
C PRO A 53 53.06 0.04 7.87
N LEU A 54 53.16 1.37 8.04
CA LEU A 54 52.20 2.20 8.78
C LEU A 54 50.86 2.33 8.06
N PHE A 55 50.88 2.38 6.74
CA PHE A 55 49.69 2.43 5.90
C PHE A 55 49.93 1.71 4.57
N ARG A 56 48.82 1.38 3.89
CA ARG A 56 48.81 0.74 2.59
C ARG A 56 47.80 1.46 1.69
N VAL A 57 48.18 1.75 0.46
CA VAL A 57 47.26 2.23 -0.57
C VAL A 57 47.05 1.08 -1.57
N PRO A 58 45.89 0.39 -1.52
CA PRO A 58 45.60 -0.69 -2.46
C PRO A 58 45.27 -0.10 -3.83
N ILE A 59 45.84 -0.70 -4.88
CA ILE A 59 45.59 -0.35 -6.28
C ILE A 59 45.10 -1.59 -6.99
N THR A 60 43.90 -1.53 -7.55
CA THR A 60 43.31 -2.61 -8.35
C THR A 60 42.99 -2.08 -9.74
N VAL A 61 43.60 -2.68 -10.75
CA VAL A 61 43.31 -2.41 -12.16
C VAL A 61 42.58 -3.59 -12.76
N VAL A 62 41.41 -3.34 -13.34
CA VAL A 62 40.67 -4.33 -14.12
C VAL A 62 40.84 -3.98 -15.59
N LYS A 63 41.47 -4.88 -16.35
CA LYS A 63 41.61 -4.75 -17.80
C LYS A 63 40.66 -5.71 -18.49
N THR A 64 39.82 -5.18 -19.36
CA THR A 64 38.81 -5.95 -20.09
C THR A 64 39.42 -6.74 -21.24
N LEU A 65 38.68 -7.73 -21.72
CA LEU A 65 38.87 -8.29 -23.06
C LEU A 65 38.62 -7.21 -24.12
N PRO A 66 39.24 -7.30 -25.30
CA PRO A 66 38.97 -6.38 -26.40
C PRO A 66 37.48 -6.31 -26.71
N GLU A 67 36.99 -5.09 -26.95
CA GLU A 67 35.59 -4.84 -27.26
C GLU A 67 35.18 -5.57 -28.55
N LYS A 68 34.15 -6.41 -28.46
CA LYS A 68 33.54 -7.15 -29.58
C LYS A 68 32.05 -7.31 -29.32
N ASN A 69 31.24 -7.31 -30.39
CA ASN A 69 29.80 -7.57 -30.28
C ASN A 69 29.53 -9.03 -29.87
N ASN A 70 30.31 -9.97 -30.39
CA ASN A 70 30.24 -11.38 -30.03
C ASN A 70 31.57 -11.82 -29.39
N VAL A 71 31.50 -12.37 -28.18
CA VAL A 71 32.65 -12.79 -27.40
C VAL A 71 32.53 -14.29 -27.12
N ASN A 72 33.32 -15.09 -27.83
CA ASN A 72 33.52 -16.50 -27.51
C ASN A 72 34.64 -16.62 -26.46
N LEU A 73 34.32 -17.18 -25.30
CA LEU A 73 35.27 -17.39 -24.20
C LEU A 73 35.95 -18.76 -24.25
N GLY A 74 35.62 -19.56 -25.27
CA GLY A 74 36.13 -20.89 -25.52
C GLY A 74 35.70 -21.92 -24.48
N ARG A 75 36.41 -23.04 -24.46
CA ARG A 75 36.21 -24.13 -23.52
C ARG A 75 36.88 -23.82 -22.17
N LEU A 76 36.08 -23.77 -21.12
CA LEU A 76 36.47 -23.52 -19.74
C LEU A 76 36.38 -24.81 -18.93
N ASN A 77 37.53 -25.37 -18.56
CA ASN A 77 37.61 -26.50 -17.60
C ASN A 77 37.63 -25.98 -16.16
N PHE A 78 36.90 -26.60 -15.23
CA PHE A 78 36.82 -26.15 -13.84
C PHE A 78 37.36 -27.20 -12.85
N GLN A 79 38.32 -26.78 -12.03
CA GLN A 79 38.73 -27.52 -10.83
C GLN A 79 37.69 -27.36 -9.69
N PRO A 80 37.71 -28.24 -8.67
CA PRO A 80 36.89 -28.05 -7.47
C PRO A 80 37.08 -26.64 -6.89
N SER A 81 35.99 -25.95 -6.59
CA SER A 81 35.97 -24.59 -6.05
C SER A 81 36.61 -23.49 -6.93
N GLU A 82 36.93 -23.77 -8.19
CA GLU A 82 37.48 -22.76 -9.11
C GLU A 82 36.39 -21.80 -9.60
N VAL A 83 36.69 -20.50 -9.54
CA VAL A 83 35.86 -19.43 -10.10
C VAL A 83 36.60 -18.81 -11.28
N LYS A 84 35.99 -18.86 -12.46
CA LYS A 84 36.53 -18.21 -13.66
C LYS A 84 35.86 -16.88 -13.88
N ARG A 85 36.63 -15.81 -13.70
CA ARG A 85 36.20 -14.41 -13.92
C ARG A 85 36.70 -13.91 -15.27
N LYS A 86 35.81 -13.29 -16.03
CA LYS A 86 36.10 -12.65 -17.33
C LYS A 86 35.53 -11.24 -17.29
N PHE A 87 36.34 -10.25 -17.69
CA PHE A 87 35.95 -8.84 -17.69
C PHE A 87 35.68 -8.42 -19.13
N LEU A 88 34.43 -8.08 -19.42
CA LEU A 88 33.96 -7.76 -20.76
C LEU A 88 33.87 -6.25 -20.91
N SER A 89 34.41 -5.71 -22.01
CA SER A 89 34.12 -4.33 -22.44
C SER A 89 32.74 -4.34 -23.10
N VAL A 90 31.74 -3.75 -22.45
CA VAL A 90 30.38 -3.69 -22.99
C VAL A 90 30.35 -2.69 -24.14
N PRO A 91 30.07 -3.12 -25.38
CA PRO A 91 30.10 -2.22 -26.54
C PRO A 91 29.13 -1.05 -26.41
N ASN A 92 29.51 0.11 -26.95
CA ASN A 92 28.62 1.27 -26.98
C ASN A 92 27.33 0.97 -27.75
N GLY A 93 26.18 1.22 -27.12
CA GLY A 93 24.86 0.91 -27.67
C GLY A 93 24.31 -0.47 -27.33
N ALA A 94 25.06 -1.32 -26.61
CA ALA A 94 24.52 -2.53 -26.01
C ALA A 94 23.57 -2.16 -24.87
N THR A 95 22.39 -2.79 -24.84
CA THR A 95 21.41 -2.60 -23.75
C THR A 95 21.04 -3.90 -23.06
N TRP A 96 21.37 -5.05 -23.66
CA TRP A 96 21.45 -6.34 -23.00
C TRP A 96 22.55 -7.21 -23.64
N MET A 97 22.90 -8.29 -22.97
CA MET A 97 23.71 -9.36 -23.51
C MET A 97 23.02 -10.70 -23.31
N ASP A 98 23.22 -11.62 -24.26
CA ASP A 98 22.76 -13.00 -24.19
C ASP A 98 23.96 -13.89 -23.91
N VAL A 99 24.01 -14.46 -22.70
CA VAL A 99 25.09 -15.38 -22.27
C VAL A 99 24.63 -16.81 -22.49
N THR A 100 25.23 -17.49 -23.47
CA THR A 100 25.02 -18.90 -23.73
C THR A 100 26.07 -19.71 -22.99
N VAL A 101 25.63 -20.63 -22.13
CA VAL A 101 26.50 -21.57 -21.41
C VAL A 101 26.12 -22.98 -21.82
N ARG A 102 27.09 -23.73 -22.36
CA ARG A 102 26.91 -25.10 -22.83
C ARG A 102 27.81 -26.05 -22.05
N ASP A 103 27.27 -27.15 -21.55
CA ASP A 103 28.07 -28.26 -21.06
C ASP A 103 28.68 -29.02 -22.24
N THR A 104 30.00 -29.14 -22.29
CA THR A 104 30.70 -29.77 -23.42
C THR A 104 30.85 -31.28 -23.27
N ARG A 105 30.44 -31.86 -22.13
CA ARG A 105 30.43 -33.32 -21.95
C ARG A 105 29.43 -33.92 -22.92
N THR A 106 29.77 -35.08 -23.48
CA THR A 106 28.89 -35.82 -24.37
C THR A 106 28.16 -36.93 -23.62
N GLU A 107 26.96 -37.32 -24.06
CA GLU A 107 26.22 -38.47 -23.48
C GLU A 107 27.02 -39.79 -23.54
N GLN A 108 28.01 -39.85 -24.44
CA GLN A 108 28.92 -40.98 -24.62
C GLN A 108 29.94 -41.13 -23.47
N GLU A 109 30.14 -40.10 -22.64
CA GLU A 109 31.06 -40.13 -21.48
C GLU A 109 30.54 -40.94 -20.28
N LYS A 110 29.45 -41.71 -20.43
CA LYS A 110 28.77 -42.55 -19.41
C LYS A 110 28.31 -41.81 -18.13
N ASP A 111 28.42 -40.48 -18.12
CA ASP A 111 28.01 -39.63 -17.01
C ASP A 111 26.86 -38.71 -17.44
N ALA A 112 25.64 -39.21 -17.27
CA ALA A 112 24.41 -38.48 -17.58
C ALA A 112 23.99 -37.50 -16.47
N SER A 113 24.81 -37.33 -15.41
CA SER A 113 24.43 -36.49 -14.28
C SER A 113 24.59 -35.00 -14.60
N SER A 114 23.70 -34.20 -14.04
CA SER A 114 23.72 -32.75 -14.26
C SER A 114 24.82 -32.06 -13.45
N ARG A 115 25.25 -30.89 -13.92
CA ARG A 115 26.20 -30.01 -13.24
C ARG A 115 25.54 -28.71 -12.89
N LEU A 116 25.49 -28.44 -11.59
CA LEU A 116 25.04 -27.15 -11.09
C LEU A 116 26.19 -26.15 -11.16
N THR A 117 26.03 -25.15 -12.02
CA THR A 117 26.97 -24.04 -12.21
C THR A 117 26.28 -22.73 -11.84
N VAL A 118 27.03 -21.78 -11.30
CA VAL A 118 26.56 -20.43 -11.00
C VAL A 118 27.16 -19.45 -12.00
N LEU A 119 26.31 -18.75 -12.74
CA LEU A 119 26.65 -17.57 -13.53
C LEU A 119 26.35 -16.33 -12.67
N HIS A 120 27.34 -15.49 -12.43
CA HIS A 120 27.18 -14.21 -11.76
C HIS A 120 27.77 -13.10 -12.62
N THR A 121 27.01 -12.03 -12.81
CA THR A 121 27.47 -10.86 -13.56
C THR A 121 27.29 -9.61 -12.72
N VAL A 122 28.24 -8.68 -12.81
CA VAL A 122 28.22 -7.42 -12.06
C VAL A 122 28.69 -6.29 -12.96
N GLN A 123 28.01 -5.14 -12.88
CA GLN A 123 28.44 -3.87 -13.47
C GLN A 123 28.48 -2.81 -12.36
N LEU A 124 29.60 -2.11 -12.24
CA LEU A 124 29.73 -1.00 -11.29
C LEU A 124 29.38 0.30 -12.01
N LEU A 125 28.32 0.96 -11.56
CA LEU A 125 27.92 2.27 -12.08
C LEU A 125 28.15 3.35 -11.02
N PRO A 126 28.47 4.59 -11.44
CA PRO A 126 28.61 5.71 -10.52
C PRO A 126 27.37 5.89 -9.64
N HIS A 127 27.59 6.04 -8.33
CA HIS A 127 26.54 6.27 -7.33
C HIS A 127 25.39 5.24 -7.34
N ALA A 128 25.67 4.00 -7.74
CA ALA A 128 24.70 2.91 -7.69
C ALA A 128 25.27 1.74 -6.87
N SER A 129 24.40 1.09 -6.09
CA SER A 129 24.74 -0.19 -5.47
C SER A 129 25.03 -1.24 -6.54
N TYR A 130 26.06 -2.06 -6.32
CA TYR A 130 26.38 -3.17 -7.22
C TYR A 130 25.17 -4.11 -7.40
N ARG A 131 24.34 -4.26 -6.36
CA ARG A 131 23.13 -5.10 -6.35
C ARG A 131 22.08 -4.67 -7.36
N SER A 132 22.07 -3.38 -7.72
CA SER A 132 21.13 -2.86 -8.73
C SER A 132 21.51 -3.28 -10.16
N ASN A 133 22.76 -3.70 -10.38
CA ASN A 133 23.29 -4.08 -11.68
C ASN A 133 24.02 -5.43 -11.64
N GLU A 134 23.60 -6.30 -10.72
CA GLU A 134 24.05 -7.69 -10.66
C GLU A 134 23.00 -8.66 -11.20
N ARG A 135 23.47 -9.79 -11.70
CA ARG A 135 22.59 -10.92 -12.05
C ARG A 135 23.25 -12.24 -11.70
N GLN A 136 22.61 -13.00 -10.83
CA GLN A 136 23.01 -14.35 -10.45
C GLN A 136 22.01 -15.37 -11.01
N ARG A 137 22.51 -16.46 -11.61
CA ARG A 137 21.72 -17.57 -12.13
C ARG A 137 22.38 -18.90 -11.82
N TYR A 138 21.55 -19.82 -11.34
CA TYR A 138 21.91 -21.22 -11.12
C TYR A 138 21.50 -22.01 -12.35
N LEU A 139 22.45 -22.67 -12.98
CA LEU A 139 22.30 -23.42 -14.23
C LEU A 139 22.52 -24.89 -13.93
N ASN A 140 21.48 -25.71 -14.06
CA ASN A 140 21.57 -27.15 -13.91
C ASN A 140 21.65 -27.78 -15.31
N LEU A 141 22.86 -28.13 -15.75
CA LEU A 141 23.13 -28.54 -17.13
C LEU A 141 23.39 -30.04 -17.23
N LEU A 142 22.67 -30.72 -18.11
CA LEU A 142 22.99 -32.08 -18.57
C LEU A 142 24.13 -32.03 -19.61
N PRO A 143 24.83 -33.14 -19.86
CA PRO A 143 25.80 -33.24 -20.95
C PRO A 143 25.22 -32.71 -22.28
N GLY A 144 25.96 -31.86 -22.98
CA GLY A 144 25.56 -31.24 -24.25
C GLY A 144 24.52 -30.13 -24.16
N GLN A 145 23.87 -29.96 -23.00
CA GLN A 145 22.81 -28.97 -22.81
C GLN A 145 23.38 -27.55 -22.84
N ALA A 146 22.70 -26.67 -23.57
CA ALA A 146 22.95 -25.23 -23.58
C ALA A 146 21.80 -24.47 -22.93
N THR A 147 22.13 -23.43 -22.17
CA THR A 147 21.17 -22.47 -21.62
C THR A 147 21.59 -21.06 -21.96
N VAL A 148 20.63 -20.21 -22.33
CA VAL A 148 20.86 -18.79 -22.59
C VAL A 148 20.27 -17.93 -21.48
N THR A 149 21.05 -17.00 -20.95
CA THR A 149 20.59 -15.99 -19.98
C THR A 149 20.74 -14.60 -20.58
N SER A 150 19.62 -13.92 -20.83
CA SER A 150 19.61 -12.50 -21.17
C SER A 150 19.82 -11.63 -19.92
N ILE A 151 20.73 -10.66 -19.99
CA ILE A 151 21.14 -9.81 -18.86
C ILE A 151 21.18 -8.34 -19.33
N PRO A 152 20.54 -7.39 -18.63
CA PRO A 152 20.62 -5.97 -19.00
C PRO A 152 22.05 -5.45 -18.78
N VAL A 153 22.57 -4.69 -19.75
CA VAL A 153 23.91 -4.10 -19.69
C VAL A 153 23.90 -2.62 -20.04
N HIS A 154 24.95 -1.91 -19.67
CA HIS A 154 25.16 -0.50 -19.97
C HIS A 154 26.38 -0.35 -20.89
N GLY A 155 26.17 0.14 -22.11
CA GLY A 155 27.25 0.39 -23.07
C GLY A 155 28.34 1.30 -22.50
N GLY A 156 29.60 1.02 -22.87
CA GLY A 156 30.76 1.79 -22.42
C GLY A 156 31.21 1.48 -20.98
N THR A 157 30.67 0.43 -20.37
CA THR A 157 31.05 0.00 -19.01
C THR A 157 31.75 -1.36 -19.02
N THR A 158 32.42 -1.70 -17.92
CA THR A 158 32.97 -3.05 -17.71
C THR A 158 31.90 -3.93 -17.07
N CYS A 159 31.68 -5.12 -17.63
CA CYS A 159 30.88 -6.16 -17.00
C CYS A 159 31.80 -7.31 -16.55
N GLU A 160 31.79 -7.61 -15.26
CA GLU A 160 32.36 -8.86 -14.75
C GLU A 160 31.38 -10.00 -15.05
N LEU A 161 31.88 -11.07 -15.68
CA LEU A 161 31.20 -12.34 -15.86
C LEU A 161 32.00 -13.41 -15.12
N ALA A 162 31.42 -13.91 -14.03
CA ALA A 162 31.96 -14.99 -13.22
C ALA A 162 31.15 -16.26 -13.42
N LEU A 163 31.85 -17.37 -13.66
CA LEU A 163 31.29 -18.71 -13.68
C LEU A 163 31.99 -19.55 -12.61
N ALA A 164 31.23 -20.32 -11.86
CA ALA A 164 31.75 -21.20 -10.82
C ALA A 164 30.94 -22.49 -10.75
N ARG A 165 31.61 -23.59 -10.41
CA ARG A 165 30.91 -24.81 -10.01
C ARG A 165 30.24 -24.59 -8.66
N TYR A 166 29.01 -25.05 -8.51
CA TYR A 166 28.38 -25.05 -7.20
C TYR A 166 29.03 -26.10 -6.29
N TRP A 167 29.09 -25.85 -4.98
CA TRP A 167 29.86 -26.67 -4.03
C TRP A 167 29.44 -28.15 -4.02
N SER A 168 28.16 -28.43 -4.28
CA SER A 168 27.59 -29.78 -4.30
C SER A 168 27.68 -30.47 -5.67
N ALA A 169 28.26 -29.83 -6.69
CA ALA A 169 28.38 -30.41 -8.02
C ALA A 169 29.57 -31.39 -8.04
N SER A 170 29.29 -32.69 -8.10
CA SER A 170 30.29 -33.76 -8.24
C SER A 170 30.85 -33.86 -9.67
N GLY A 171 32.01 -34.53 -9.85
CA GLY A 171 32.58 -34.85 -11.17
C GLY A 171 33.41 -33.75 -11.84
N SER A 172 33.70 -33.86 -13.13
CA SER A 172 34.34 -32.78 -13.92
C SER A 172 33.27 -31.82 -14.45
N THR A 173 33.65 -30.57 -14.73
CA THR A 173 32.78 -29.59 -15.37
C THR A 173 33.58 -28.84 -16.42
N THR A 174 33.12 -28.95 -17.65
CA THR A 174 33.71 -28.26 -18.79
C THR A 174 32.60 -27.55 -19.55
N LEU A 175 32.73 -26.23 -19.65
CA LEU A 175 31.70 -25.38 -20.22
C LEU A 175 32.25 -24.59 -21.40
N GLU A 176 31.44 -24.40 -22.42
CA GLU A 176 31.65 -23.42 -23.46
C GLU A 176 30.74 -22.22 -23.21
N VAL A 177 31.27 -21.01 -23.41
CA VAL A 177 30.56 -19.77 -23.09
C VAL A 177 30.69 -18.79 -24.24
N ASP A 178 29.54 -18.34 -24.73
CA ASP A 178 29.41 -17.30 -25.75
C ASP A 178 28.56 -16.15 -25.23
N VAL A 179 28.98 -14.92 -25.53
CA VAL A 179 28.27 -13.70 -25.16
C VAL A 179 27.94 -12.90 -26.41
N ASP A 180 26.66 -12.61 -26.63
CA ASP A 180 26.19 -11.77 -27.73
C ASP A 180 25.62 -10.45 -27.18
N PHE A 181 26.26 -9.33 -27.51
CA PHE A 181 25.79 -8.00 -27.13
C PHE A 181 24.80 -7.45 -28.15
N ARG A 182 23.64 -7.02 -27.67
CA ARG A 182 22.54 -6.52 -28.50
C ARG A 182 21.94 -5.29 -27.86
N GLY A 183 21.25 -4.46 -28.63
CA GLY A 183 20.72 -3.24 -28.04
C GLY A 183 19.95 -2.32 -28.98
N VAL A 184 18.78 -1.93 -28.50
CA VAL A 184 18.08 -0.72 -28.96
C VAL A 184 18.16 0.30 -27.84
N THR A 185 18.84 1.41 -28.12
CA THR A 185 19.16 2.45 -27.15
C THR A 185 18.17 3.61 -27.26
N PRO A 186 17.50 4.03 -26.17
CA PRO A 186 16.72 5.26 -26.17
C PRO A 186 17.64 6.47 -26.33
N VAL A 187 17.21 7.44 -27.13
CA VAL A 187 17.94 8.69 -27.36
C VAL A 187 17.31 9.80 -26.53
N GLY A 188 18.10 10.40 -25.63
CA GLY A 188 17.63 11.45 -24.73
C GLY A 188 17.01 10.88 -23.45
N GLN A 189 15.67 10.87 -23.35
CA GLN A 189 14.98 10.44 -22.14
C GLN A 189 14.88 8.92 -22.02
N ASN A 190 15.72 8.31 -21.17
CA ASN A 190 15.67 6.87 -20.86
C ASN A 190 14.48 6.45 -19.99
N LYS A 191 13.65 7.41 -19.57
CA LYS A 191 12.45 7.20 -18.75
C LYS A 191 11.29 8.03 -19.32
N PRO A 192 10.57 7.54 -20.35
CA PRO A 192 9.49 8.30 -20.97
C PRO A 192 8.44 8.71 -19.94
N LEU A 193 8.06 9.98 -19.97
CA LEU A 193 7.00 10.55 -19.15
C LEU A 193 5.86 11.00 -20.05
N ILE A 194 4.68 10.47 -19.79
CA ILE A 194 3.43 10.91 -20.39
C ILE A 194 2.72 11.77 -19.35
N VAL A 195 2.29 12.95 -19.76
CA VAL A 195 1.52 13.88 -18.92
C VAL A 195 0.14 13.97 -19.52
N ALA A 196 -0.89 13.77 -18.69
CA ALA A 196 -2.28 13.86 -19.14
C ALA A 196 -2.57 15.14 -19.91
N GLY A 197 -3.34 15.02 -20.99
CA GLY A 197 -3.72 16.12 -21.89
C GLY A 197 -2.72 16.44 -23.00
N LYS A 198 -1.55 15.80 -23.06
CA LYS A 198 -0.58 15.96 -24.16
C LYS A 198 -0.83 15.02 -25.34
N GLY A 199 -1.79 14.10 -25.23
CA GLY A 199 -2.10 13.04 -26.19
C GLY A 199 -1.11 11.86 -26.14
N GLY A 200 0.13 12.08 -25.73
CA GLY A 200 1.15 11.04 -25.60
C GLY A 200 2.56 11.60 -25.44
N THR A 201 3.57 10.77 -25.67
CA THR A 201 4.99 11.14 -25.67
C THR A 201 5.74 10.45 -26.81
N SER A 202 6.77 11.08 -27.35
CA SER A 202 7.60 10.47 -28.39
C SER A 202 8.83 9.80 -27.80
N ILE A 203 9.12 8.58 -28.23
CA ILE A 203 10.35 7.85 -27.91
C ILE A 203 11.22 7.77 -29.17
N ARG A 204 12.47 8.22 -29.07
CA ARG A 204 13.48 8.04 -30.10
C ARG A 204 14.39 6.88 -29.70
N MET A 205 14.64 5.99 -30.63
CA MET A 205 15.39 4.75 -30.44
C MET A 205 16.48 4.65 -31.51
N GLU A 206 17.64 4.14 -31.15
CA GLU A 206 18.79 3.97 -32.03
C GLU A 206 19.32 2.55 -31.96
N SER A 207 19.72 2.02 -33.12
CA SER A 207 20.42 0.75 -33.23
C SER A 207 21.87 1.03 -33.63
N ILE A 208 22.79 0.94 -32.67
CA ILE A 208 24.20 1.33 -32.87
C ILE A 208 25.06 0.13 -33.26
N LEU A 209 24.81 -1.02 -32.64
CA LEU A 209 25.67 -2.20 -32.78
C LEU A 209 25.49 -2.93 -34.11
N GLN A 210 24.24 -3.16 -34.50
CA GLN A 210 23.84 -3.99 -35.62
C GLN A 210 22.41 -3.66 -36.07
N ASP A 211 21.90 -4.39 -37.05
CA ASP A 211 20.49 -4.30 -37.43
C ASP A 211 19.63 -4.93 -36.32
N GLU A 212 18.62 -4.19 -35.86
CA GLU A 212 17.72 -4.68 -34.80
C GLU A 212 16.26 -4.49 -35.15
N ASP A 213 15.45 -5.46 -34.74
CA ASP A 213 14.01 -5.41 -34.87
C ASP A 213 13.39 -4.61 -33.72
N VAL A 214 12.69 -3.54 -34.08
CA VAL A 214 12.00 -2.63 -33.17
C VAL A 214 10.50 -2.83 -33.27
N SER A 215 9.88 -3.10 -32.12
CA SER A 215 8.44 -3.29 -31.95
C SER A 215 8.08 -2.90 -30.51
N PRO A 216 7.88 -1.59 -30.23
CA PRO A 216 7.72 -1.15 -28.87
C PRO A 216 6.41 -1.63 -28.24
N ASP A 217 6.49 -2.12 -27.00
CA ASP A 217 5.36 -2.59 -26.18
C ASP A 217 5.44 -1.90 -24.82
N ALA A 218 4.48 -1.03 -24.53
CA ALA A 218 4.44 -0.19 -23.33
C ALA A 218 3.24 -0.53 -22.47
N LYS A 219 3.46 -0.78 -21.18
CA LYS A 219 2.40 -1.16 -20.22
C LYS A 219 2.60 -0.46 -18.89
N LEU A 220 1.51 -0.01 -18.28
CA LEU A 220 1.46 0.46 -16.90
C LEU A 220 1.02 -0.69 -15.98
N THR A 221 1.73 -0.88 -14.88
CA THR A 221 1.59 -2.06 -14.00
C THR A 221 1.36 -1.70 -12.53
N HIS A 222 1.75 -0.49 -12.11
CA HIS A 222 1.60 -0.03 -10.74
C HIS A 222 0.99 1.37 -10.70
N TRP A 223 0.27 1.66 -9.62
CA TRP A 223 -0.36 2.94 -9.31
C TRP A 223 0.19 3.48 -8.01
N ARG A 224 0.74 4.70 -8.05
CA ARG A 224 1.27 5.41 -6.89
C ARG A 224 0.45 6.64 -6.59
N THR A 225 0.00 6.77 -5.34
CA THR A 225 -0.65 7.99 -4.84
C THR A 225 0.28 8.70 -3.86
N PRO A 226 0.58 9.99 -4.08
CA PRO A 226 1.31 10.79 -3.11
C PRO A 226 0.40 11.15 -1.93
N LEU A 227 0.93 11.06 -0.71
CA LEU A 227 0.26 11.52 0.51
C LEU A 227 1.16 12.51 1.24
N SER A 228 0.57 13.66 1.57
CA SER A 228 1.18 14.62 2.49
C SER A 228 0.96 14.19 3.94
N PRO A 229 1.83 14.60 4.88
CA PRO A 229 1.61 14.39 6.29
C PRO A 229 0.28 15.01 6.74
N THR A 230 -0.47 14.34 7.62
CA THR A 230 -1.74 14.84 8.15
C THR A 230 -1.57 16.09 9.02
N LYS A 231 -0.38 16.21 9.63
CA LYS A 231 0.11 17.37 10.37
C LYS A 231 1.61 17.51 10.09
N GLN A 232 2.14 18.71 10.24
CA GLN A 232 3.59 18.94 10.13
C GLN A 232 4.36 18.04 11.10
N GLY A 233 5.50 17.52 10.63
CA GLY A 233 6.39 16.70 11.43
C GLY A 233 6.86 17.44 12.69
N ILE A 234 6.70 16.79 13.84
CA ILE A 234 7.16 17.31 15.12
C ILE A 234 8.55 16.75 15.39
N VAL A 235 9.53 17.64 15.56
CA VAL A 235 10.88 17.27 15.99
C VAL A 235 10.92 17.26 17.52
N SER A 236 11.37 16.15 18.10
CA SER A 236 11.49 15.99 19.55
C SER A 236 12.79 15.25 19.92
N PRO A 237 13.38 15.52 21.10
CA PRO A 237 14.49 14.73 21.60
C PRO A 237 14.04 13.29 21.89
N LEU A 238 14.93 12.33 21.65
CA LEU A 238 14.76 10.95 22.12
C LEU A 238 15.17 10.80 23.61
N GLY A 239 15.11 9.58 24.13
CA GLY A 239 15.36 9.33 25.55
C GLY A 239 16.77 9.73 26.01
N GLU A 240 16.85 10.46 27.12
CA GLU A 240 18.07 11.09 27.65
C GLU A 240 19.15 10.10 28.10
N GLN A 241 18.78 8.85 28.41
CA GLN A 241 19.73 7.83 28.87
C GLN A 241 20.22 6.90 27.74
N ARG A 242 19.38 6.66 26.72
CA ARG A 242 19.65 5.67 25.67
C ARG A 242 20.15 6.31 24.39
N ASP A 243 19.53 7.41 23.97
CA ASP A 243 19.70 8.02 22.66
C ASP A 243 20.58 9.27 22.73
N VAL A 244 21.69 9.17 23.46
CA VAL A 244 22.70 10.21 23.63
C VAL A 244 24.06 9.61 23.31
N TRP A 245 24.84 10.30 22.47
CA TRP A 245 26.20 9.87 22.16
C TRP A 245 27.07 9.91 23.42
N PRO A 246 27.80 8.83 23.76
CA PRO A 246 28.62 8.77 24.97
C PRO A 246 29.72 9.83 25.00
N THR A 247 30.22 10.21 23.82
CA THR A 247 31.23 11.26 23.68
C THR A 247 30.53 12.57 23.34
N ARG A 248 30.79 13.61 24.14
CA ARG A 248 30.24 14.98 23.99
C ARG A 248 28.74 15.14 24.31
N ASN A 249 28.07 14.14 24.88
CA ASN A 249 26.66 14.19 25.29
C ASN A 249 25.73 14.72 24.20
N LYS A 250 25.94 14.29 22.95
CA LYS A 250 25.14 14.76 21.82
C LYS A 250 23.79 14.05 21.81
N GLN A 251 22.71 14.78 22.08
CA GLN A 251 21.34 14.26 22.03
C GLN A 251 20.96 13.87 20.60
N ILE A 252 20.31 12.71 20.44
CA ILE A 252 19.67 12.31 19.18
C ILE A 252 18.22 12.78 19.19
N TYR A 253 17.77 13.37 18.08
CA TYR A 253 16.41 13.81 17.89
C TYR A 253 15.68 12.88 16.92
N GLN A 254 14.36 12.84 17.04
CA GLN A 254 13.48 12.19 16.09
C GLN A 254 12.50 13.21 15.50
N MET A 255 12.03 12.92 14.29
CA MET A 255 10.85 13.53 13.70
C MET A 255 9.89 12.43 13.29
N ILE A 256 8.63 12.54 13.71
CA ILE A 256 7.57 11.60 13.33
C ILE A 256 6.59 12.30 12.40
N LEU A 257 6.41 11.72 11.22
CA LEU A 257 5.41 12.13 10.23
C LEU A 257 4.29 11.10 10.19
N THR A 258 3.04 11.56 10.29
CA THR A 258 1.86 10.68 10.23
C THR A 258 1.13 10.89 8.92
N PHE A 259 0.79 9.80 8.24
CA PHE A 259 0.07 9.78 6.98
C PHE A 259 -1.14 8.88 7.12
N GLU A 260 -2.20 9.17 6.37
CA GLU A 260 -3.42 8.38 6.42
C GLU A 260 -4.03 8.23 5.02
N PHE A 261 -4.55 7.04 4.73
CA PHE A 261 -5.33 6.81 3.52
C PHE A 261 -6.37 5.70 3.74
N ASP A 262 -7.38 5.67 2.87
CA ASP A 262 -8.40 4.62 2.87
C ASP A 262 -8.18 3.66 1.69
N PRO A 263 -7.78 2.40 1.94
CA PRO A 263 -7.62 1.40 0.89
C PRO A 263 -8.90 1.10 0.12
N SER A 264 -10.08 1.23 0.74
CA SER A 264 -11.38 0.89 0.15
C SER A 264 -11.81 1.87 -0.96
N SER A 265 -11.30 3.10 -0.92
CA SER A 265 -11.53 4.12 -1.95
C SER A 265 -10.83 3.83 -3.29
N SER A 266 -10.03 2.76 -3.34
CA SER A 266 -9.25 2.37 -4.51
C SER A 266 -9.60 0.97 -5.02
N GLU A 267 -10.63 0.85 -5.85
CA GLU A 267 -10.90 -0.40 -6.58
C GLU A 267 -9.80 -0.63 -7.63
N GLY A 268 -9.01 -1.70 -7.45
CA GLY A 268 -8.06 -2.19 -8.46
C GLY A 268 -6.59 -2.26 -8.05
N GLY A 269 -6.22 -1.81 -6.84
CA GLY A 269 -4.92 -2.07 -6.23
C GLY A 269 -4.98 -3.34 -5.38
N GLY A 270 -4.04 -4.27 -5.54
CA GLY A 270 -4.06 -5.56 -4.84
C GLY A 270 -4.26 -5.51 -3.32
N THR A 271 -4.46 -6.68 -2.72
CA THR A 271 -4.50 -6.90 -1.25
C THR A 271 -3.26 -6.38 -0.50
N THR A 272 -2.27 -5.82 -1.20
CA THR A 272 -1.04 -5.27 -0.68
C THR A 272 -0.71 -3.90 -1.27
N PHE A 273 -0.09 -3.05 -0.47
CA PHE A 273 0.48 -1.77 -0.88
C PHE A 273 1.90 -1.62 -0.35
N THR A 274 2.72 -0.80 -1.01
CA THR A 274 4.11 -0.55 -0.63
C THR A 274 4.30 0.94 -0.34
N PRO A 275 4.67 1.33 0.89
CA PRO A 275 4.99 2.72 1.20
C PRO A 275 6.41 3.06 0.76
N HIS A 276 6.55 4.08 -0.09
CA HIS A 276 7.83 4.57 -0.58
C HIS A 276 8.10 6.01 -0.11
N VAL A 277 9.32 6.26 0.33
CA VAL A 277 9.87 7.60 0.59
C VAL A 277 11.11 7.75 -0.29
N PRO A 278 10.96 8.12 -1.58
CA PRO A 278 12.07 8.05 -2.54
C PRO A 278 13.31 8.90 -2.18
N SER A 279 13.17 9.90 -1.31
CA SER A 279 14.28 10.72 -0.82
C SER A 279 15.15 10.01 0.22
N LEU A 280 14.64 8.96 0.88
CA LEU A 280 15.33 8.21 1.93
C LEU A 280 15.64 6.77 1.50
N ASN A 281 14.71 6.13 0.78
CA ASN A 281 14.83 4.72 0.40
C ASN A 281 16.05 4.45 -0.49
N GLY A 282 16.58 3.24 -0.39
CA GLY A 282 17.74 2.78 -1.14
C GLY A 282 19.08 3.00 -0.43
N TYR A 283 19.11 3.80 0.64
CA TYR A 283 20.31 4.14 1.40
C TYR A 283 20.17 3.66 2.85
N ILE A 284 21.21 3.03 3.40
CA ILE A 284 21.23 2.58 4.80
C ILE A 284 22.43 3.23 5.50
N TYR A 285 23.64 2.88 5.06
CA TYR A 285 24.88 3.27 5.73
C TYR A 285 25.43 4.59 5.22
N GLU A 286 25.14 4.90 3.96
CA GLU A 286 25.46 6.14 3.26
C GLU A 286 24.34 7.19 3.39
N SER A 287 23.27 6.86 4.13
CA SER A 287 22.19 7.79 4.44
C SER A 287 22.70 8.94 5.29
N ALA A 288 22.22 10.16 5.00
CA ALA A 288 22.46 11.32 5.87
C ALA A 288 21.63 11.26 7.17
N PHE A 289 20.69 10.33 7.27
CA PHE A 289 19.79 10.15 8.41
C PHE A 289 20.02 8.79 9.07
N GLU A 290 19.83 8.75 10.39
CA GLU A 290 20.12 7.58 11.23
C GLU A 290 18.97 6.56 11.28
N SER A 291 17.78 6.92 10.80
CA SER A 291 16.59 6.06 10.72
C SER A 291 15.62 6.57 9.66
N GLN A 292 14.86 5.66 9.06
CA GLN A 292 13.76 5.94 8.12
C GLN A 292 12.58 4.96 8.32
N LEU A 293 12.43 4.42 9.53
CA LEU A 293 11.49 3.35 9.84
C LEU A 293 10.04 3.82 9.67
N ILE A 294 9.22 3.00 9.02
CA ILE A 294 7.79 3.23 8.82
C ILE A 294 7.00 2.14 9.54
N LEU A 295 6.16 2.52 10.49
CA LEU A 295 5.21 1.63 11.14
C LEU A 295 3.81 1.87 10.57
N VAL A 296 3.13 0.80 10.19
CA VAL A 296 1.83 0.87 9.50
C VAL A 296 0.75 0.20 10.31
N TYR A 297 -0.38 0.88 10.52
CA TYR A 297 -1.45 0.48 11.43
C TYR A 297 -2.83 0.51 10.76
N ASP A 298 -3.76 -0.30 11.27
CA ASP A 298 -5.18 -0.24 10.91
C ASP A 298 -5.96 0.80 11.74
N SER A 299 -7.28 0.90 11.49
CA SER A 299 -8.22 1.75 12.24
C SER A 299 -8.17 1.52 13.76
N ASN A 300 -7.81 0.31 14.20
CA ASN A 300 -7.77 -0.11 15.60
C ASN A 300 -6.38 0.04 16.23
N LYS A 301 -5.46 0.74 15.56
CA LYS A 301 -4.04 0.94 15.96
C LYS A 301 -3.22 -0.34 16.00
N LYS A 302 -3.72 -1.44 15.44
CA LYS A 302 -2.96 -2.68 15.34
C LYS A 302 -1.91 -2.54 14.25
N LEU A 303 -0.68 -2.96 14.55
CA LEU A 303 0.42 -2.96 13.58
C LEU A 303 0.16 -3.99 12.47
N LEU A 304 0.11 -3.53 11.23
CA LEU A 304 -0.06 -4.33 10.02
C LEU A 304 1.26 -4.73 9.39
N GLY A 305 2.27 -3.87 9.49
CA GLY A 305 3.57 -4.08 8.87
C GLY A 305 4.55 -2.97 9.17
N VAL A 306 5.80 -3.22 8.78
CA VAL A 306 6.94 -2.34 8.97
C VAL A 306 7.67 -2.21 7.63
N SER A 307 8.16 -1.02 7.32
CA SER A 307 8.94 -0.73 6.12
C SER A 307 10.13 0.16 6.46
N ASP A 308 11.20 0.11 5.66
CA ASP A 308 12.46 0.84 5.89
C ASP A 308 13.15 1.16 4.54
N ALA A 309 14.49 1.05 4.43
CA ALA A 309 15.26 1.45 3.26
C ALA A 309 14.87 0.73 1.96
N HIS A 310 14.44 -0.53 2.07
CA HIS A 310 14.02 -1.37 0.95
C HIS A 310 12.58 -1.83 1.19
N PRO A 311 11.59 -1.01 0.78
CA PRO A 311 10.20 -1.24 1.15
C PRO A 311 9.60 -2.45 0.42
N ASP A 312 8.83 -3.24 1.16
CA ASP A 312 8.09 -4.42 0.68
C ASP A 312 6.56 -4.24 0.83
N GLY A 313 5.80 -5.10 0.16
CA GLY A 313 4.34 -5.04 0.16
C GLY A 313 3.70 -5.44 1.50
N ILE A 314 2.89 -4.54 2.06
CA ILE A 314 2.12 -4.71 3.30
C ILE A 314 0.66 -5.00 2.95
N LYS A 315 0.04 -5.98 3.62
CA LYS A 315 -1.38 -6.31 3.38
C LYS A 315 -2.30 -5.17 3.82
N ALA A 316 -3.18 -4.73 2.92
CA ALA A 316 -4.21 -3.75 3.21
C ALA A 316 -5.40 -4.40 3.94
N PRO A 317 -6.02 -3.70 4.92
CA PRO A 317 -7.34 -4.07 5.39
C PRO A 317 -8.38 -3.85 4.27
N LYS A 318 -9.46 -4.64 4.28
CA LYS A 318 -10.53 -4.55 3.26
C LYS A 318 -11.31 -3.23 3.35
N LYS A 319 -11.48 -2.73 4.56
CA LYS A 319 -12.18 -1.50 4.92
C LYS A 319 -11.46 -0.82 6.06
N GLY A 320 -11.71 0.47 6.24
CA GLY A 320 -11.13 1.24 7.32
C GLY A 320 -9.84 1.95 6.92
N LYS A 321 -9.48 2.93 7.74
CA LYS A 321 -8.39 3.88 7.47
C LYS A 321 -7.06 3.28 7.91
N VAL A 322 -6.05 3.39 7.05
CA VAL A 322 -4.68 2.97 7.36
C VAL A 322 -3.87 4.19 7.80
N THR A 323 -3.13 4.04 8.90
CA THR A 323 -2.23 5.08 9.43
C THR A 323 -0.78 4.63 9.27
N LEU A 324 0.06 5.46 8.66
CA LEU A 324 1.50 5.23 8.56
C LEU A 324 2.23 6.26 9.40
N LYS A 325 3.22 5.83 10.16
CA LYS A 325 4.11 6.71 10.91
C LYS A 325 5.54 6.49 10.41
N LEU A 326 6.15 7.52 9.87
CA LEU A 326 7.56 7.54 9.48
C LEU A 326 8.36 8.23 10.58
N GLN A 327 9.37 7.54 11.13
CA GLN A 327 10.35 8.12 12.03
C GLN A 327 11.66 8.37 11.29
N VAL A 328 12.13 9.62 11.35
CA VAL A 328 13.46 10.00 10.88
C VAL A 328 14.29 10.45 12.07
N ARG A 329 15.51 9.94 12.22
CA ARG A 329 16.42 10.28 13.32
C ARG A 329 17.65 11.03 12.83
N HIS A 330 18.08 12.01 13.60
CA HIS A 330 19.33 12.71 13.36
C HIS A 330 19.77 13.47 14.62
N SER A 331 21.08 13.58 14.82
CA SER A 331 21.67 14.36 15.91
C SER A 331 21.65 15.89 15.73
N ASP A 332 21.25 16.39 14.56
CA ASP A 332 21.03 17.82 14.26
C ASP A 332 19.55 18.06 13.91
N PRO A 333 18.79 18.79 14.74
CA PRO A 333 17.36 19.04 14.53
C PRO A 333 17.07 19.98 13.35
N THR A 334 18.05 20.76 12.89
CA THR A 334 17.87 21.67 11.73
C THR A 334 17.75 20.88 10.43
N ILE A 335 18.43 19.73 10.33
CA ILE A 335 18.33 18.83 9.17
C ILE A 335 16.98 18.13 9.16
N LEU A 336 16.50 17.66 10.32
CA LEU A 336 15.14 17.08 10.45
C LEU A 336 14.06 18.09 10.05
N SER A 337 14.23 19.36 10.42
CA SER A 337 13.26 20.41 10.13
C SER A 337 13.05 20.64 8.62
N LYS A 338 13.99 20.24 7.76
CA LYS A 338 13.84 20.31 6.30
C LYS A 338 12.90 19.25 5.73
N LEU A 339 12.55 18.24 6.51
CA LEU A 339 11.71 17.11 6.09
C LEU A 339 10.28 17.17 6.68
N LYS A 340 9.86 18.28 7.30
CA LYS A 340 8.54 18.39 7.96
C LYS A 340 7.35 18.14 7.03
N ASP A 341 7.52 18.43 5.74
CA ASP A 341 6.51 18.26 4.69
C ASP A 341 6.84 17.09 3.74
N GLN A 342 7.72 16.17 4.17
CA GLN A 342 8.12 15.03 3.35
C GLN A 342 6.90 14.20 2.94
N VAL A 343 6.71 14.04 1.62
CA VAL A 343 5.65 13.24 1.01
C VAL A 343 6.03 11.76 1.00
N ILE A 344 5.04 10.89 1.24
CA ILE A 344 5.14 9.44 1.04
C ILE A 344 4.34 9.04 -0.21
N TRP A 345 4.78 8.00 -0.90
CA TRP A 345 4.10 7.45 -2.07
C TRP A 345 3.57 6.05 -1.76
N ILE A 346 2.27 5.86 -1.90
CA ILE A 346 1.64 4.54 -1.72
C ILE A 346 1.52 3.85 -3.07
N GLU A 347 2.39 2.86 -3.31
CA GLU A 347 2.35 2.03 -4.51
C GLU A 347 1.39 0.84 -4.34
N ARG A 348 0.56 0.60 -5.36
CA ARG A 348 -0.30 -0.57 -5.48
C ARG A 348 -0.07 -1.22 -6.83
N LYS A 349 -0.01 -2.55 -6.88
CA LYS A 349 0.00 -3.29 -8.14
C LYS A 349 -1.40 -3.27 -8.74
N LEU A 350 -1.50 -2.97 -10.03
CA LEU A 350 -2.77 -3.00 -10.76
C LEU A 350 -3.27 -4.43 -10.92
N SER A 351 -4.58 -4.63 -10.79
CA SER A 351 -5.24 -5.92 -11.04
C SER A 351 -5.13 -6.35 -12.52
N LYS A 352 -5.17 -5.38 -13.44
CA LYS A 352 -4.96 -5.56 -14.88
C LYS A 352 -3.95 -4.54 -15.38
N GLU A 353 -2.96 -4.99 -16.14
CA GLU A 353 -1.99 -4.10 -16.77
C GLU A 353 -2.68 -3.23 -17.83
N ILE A 354 -2.32 -1.95 -17.90
CA ILE A 354 -2.87 -1.02 -18.89
C ILE A 354 -1.88 -0.91 -20.04
N SER A 355 -2.21 -1.54 -21.17
CA SER A 355 -1.42 -1.42 -22.40
C SER A 355 -1.57 -0.03 -23.02
N LEU A 356 -0.45 0.60 -23.34
CA LEU A 356 -0.37 1.90 -23.99
C LEU A 356 -0.21 1.72 -25.51
N PRO A 357 -1.11 2.28 -26.34
CA PRO A 357 -0.96 2.21 -27.79
C PRO A 357 0.31 2.92 -28.27
N VAL A 358 1.01 2.31 -29.22
CA VAL A 358 2.21 2.87 -29.85
C VAL A 358 1.94 3.13 -31.34
N TYR A 359 2.42 4.25 -31.86
CA TYR A 359 2.19 4.74 -33.22
C TYR A 359 3.49 5.15 -33.91
N ALA A 360 3.50 5.10 -35.25
CA ALA A 360 4.67 5.47 -36.05
C ALA A 360 4.81 6.97 -36.31
N SER A 361 3.72 7.74 -36.23
CA SER A 361 3.70 9.19 -36.39
C SER A 361 2.76 9.83 -35.37
N HIS A 362 2.94 11.14 -35.14
CA HIS A 362 2.03 11.91 -34.30
C HIS A 362 0.62 11.94 -34.87
N GLU A 363 0.47 12.05 -36.18
CA GLU A 363 -0.82 12.03 -36.87
C GLU A 363 -1.59 10.72 -36.59
N SER A 364 -0.93 9.56 -36.71
CA SER A 364 -1.57 8.27 -36.42
C SER A 364 -1.94 8.11 -34.95
N MET A 365 -1.16 8.70 -34.03
CA MET A 365 -1.48 8.75 -32.61
C MET A 365 -2.77 9.56 -32.37
N MET A 366 -2.89 10.74 -32.98
CA MET A 366 -4.09 11.58 -32.84
C MET A 366 -5.32 10.97 -33.50
N LYS A 367 -5.16 10.23 -34.60
CA LYS A 367 -6.23 9.47 -35.27
C LYS A 367 -6.55 8.14 -34.58
N GLY A 368 -5.74 7.69 -33.63
CA GLY A 368 -5.84 6.37 -33.01
C GLY A 368 -5.49 5.18 -33.92
N SER A 369 -5.10 5.42 -35.17
CA SER A 369 -4.78 4.38 -36.16
C SER A 369 -3.89 4.91 -37.31
N PRO A 370 -3.14 4.03 -38.01
CA PRO A 370 -2.80 2.64 -37.66
C PRO A 370 -1.73 2.58 -36.55
N THR A 371 -1.73 1.50 -35.77
CA THR A 371 -0.71 1.26 -34.73
C THR A 371 0.67 0.94 -35.32
N PHE A 372 1.70 1.08 -34.49
CA PHE A 372 3.07 0.83 -34.86
C PHE A 372 3.27 -0.64 -35.29
N ARG A 373 3.79 -0.84 -36.51
CA ARG A 373 4.19 -2.15 -37.01
C ARG A 373 5.68 -2.37 -36.77
N LYS A 374 6.06 -3.61 -36.51
CA LYS A 374 7.47 -4.03 -36.37
C LYS A 374 8.31 -3.51 -37.55
N ARG A 375 9.48 -2.95 -37.26
CA ARG A 375 10.44 -2.42 -38.24
C ARG A 375 11.86 -2.85 -37.89
N THR A 376 12.65 -3.21 -38.88
CA THR A 376 14.09 -3.41 -38.71
C THR A 376 14.81 -2.07 -38.85
N VAL A 377 15.49 -1.64 -37.79
CA VAL A 377 16.32 -0.44 -37.79
C VAL A 377 17.74 -0.84 -38.16
N LYS A 378 18.27 -0.25 -39.23
CA LYS A 378 19.62 -0.50 -39.70
C LYS A 378 20.66 0.01 -38.71
N LYS A 379 21.81 -0.67 -38.65
CA LYS A 379 22.97 -0.22 -37.87
C LYS A 379 23.28 1.26 -38.14
N GLY A 380 23.49 2.03 -37.07
CA GLY A 380 23.77 3.46 -37.11
C GLY A 380 22.55 4.36 -37.39
N SER A 381 21.35 3.78 -37.55
CA SER A 381 20.12 4.55 -37.82
C SER A 381 19.28 4.74 -36.55
N SER A 382 18.39 5.74 -36.62
CA SER A 382 17.42 6.05 -35.56
C SER A 382 15.98 5.93 -36.06
N LEU A 383 15.08 5.63 -35.14
CA LEU A 383 13.64 5.58 -35.37
C LEU A 383 12.91 6.32 -34.26
N ARG A 384 11.77 6.93 -34.59
CA ARG A 384 10.86 7.53 -33.61
C ARG A 384 9.54 6.77 -33.57
N ALA A 385 9.01 6.55 -32.37
CA ALA A 385 7.66 6.08 -32.15
C ALA A 385 6.95 7.01 -31.14
N PHE A 386 5.63 6.94 -31.09
CA PHE A 386 4.80 7.77 -30.22
C PHE A 386 3.95 6.86 -29.35
N VAL A 387 4.07 7.00 -28.03
CA VAL A 387 3.27 6.26 -27.05
C VAL A 387 2.12 7.16 -26.62
N ALA A 388 0.89 6.74 -26.89
CA ALA A 388 -0.30 7.50 -26.53
C ALA A 388 -0.59 7.46 -25.03
N GLU A 389 -1.43 8.37 -24.57
CA GLU A 389 -2.05 8.29 -23.25
C GLU A 389 -2.87 6.99 -23.08
N PRO A 390 -2.97 6.48 -21.84
CA PRO A 390 -3.89 5.39 -21.55
C PRO A 390 -5.33 5.83 -21.80
N ASP A 391 -6.16 4.87 -22.19
CA ASP A 391 -7.61 5.04 -22.22
C ASP A 391 -8.12 5.38 -20.81
N LEU A 392 -8.77 6.54 -20.68
CA LEU A 392 -9.25 7.06 -19.39
C LEU A 392 -10.24 6.10 -18.73
N THR A 393 -11.00 5.32 -19.51
CA THR A 393 -11.94 4.32 -19.00
C THR A 393 -11.26 3.10 -18.35
N LYS A 394 -9.97 2.89 -18.65
CA LYS A 394 -9.16 1.78 -18.11
C LYS A 394 -8.34 2.19 -16.89
N LEU A 395 -8.41 3.46 -16.48
CA LEU A 395 -7.74 3.90 -15.26
C LEU A 395 -8.38 3.25 -14.03
N PRO A 396 -7.61 2.99 -12.95
CA PRO A 396 -8.16 2.48 -11.71
C PRO A 396 -9.23 3.43 -11.15
N LYS A 397 -10.28 2.88 -10.55
CA LYS A 397 -11.28 3.70 -9.87
C LYS A 397 -10.65 4.36 -8.64
N GLY A 398 -10.96 5.63 -8.43
CA GLY A 398 -10.36 6.43 -7.36
C GLY A 398 -8.99 7.02 -7.70
N CYS A 399 -8.51 6.86 -8.94
CA CYS A 399 -7.34 7.57 -9.45
C CYS A 399 -7.61 9.09 -9.48
N LYS A 400 -6.71 9.88 -8.92
CA LYS A 400 -6.86 11.34 -8.76
C LYS A 400 -5.79 12.10 -9.52
N ALA A 401 -6.05 13.38 -9.78
CA ALA A 401 -5.04 14.29 -10.31
C ALA A 401 -3.77 14.28 -9.44
N GLY A 402 -2.60 14.14 -10.06
CA GLY A 402 -1.31 14.04 -9.36
C GLY A 402 -0.89 12.61 -9.02
N ASP A 403 -1.78 11.61 -9.17
CA ASP A 403 -1.38 10.21 -9.11
C ASP A 403 -0.43 9.85 -10.26
N LEU A 404 0.40 8.83 -10.02
CA LEU A 404 1.41 8.36 -10.96
C LEU A 404 1.19 6.89 -11.27
N LEU A 405 0.87 6.58 -12.53
CA LEU A 405 0.91 5.21 -13.04
C LEU A 405 2.31 4.92 -13.58
N THR A 406 2.90 3.81 -13.17
CA THR A 406 4.24 3.40 -13.58
C THR A 406 4.23 2.02 -14.20
N GLY A 407 5.12 1.79 -15.16
CA GLY A 407 5.34 0.46 -15.70
C GLY A 407 6.56 0.41 -16.59
N VAL A 408 6.51 -0.41 -17.64
CA VAL A 408 7.67 -0.76 -18.45
C VAL A 408 7.34 -0.65 -19.94
N VAL A 409 8.29 -0.12 -20.71
CA VAL A 409 8.32 -0.20 -22.17
C VAL A 409 9.49 -1.07 -22.64
N HIS A 410 9.20 -2.03 -23.51
CA HIS A 410 10.21 -2.78 -24.26
C HIS A 410 10.27 -2.22 -25.67
N TYR A 411 11.46 -2.00 -26.23
CA TYR A 411 11.60 -1.48 -27.60
C TYR A 411 11.70 -2.58 -28.67
N SER A 412 12.18 -3.76 -28.29
CA SER A 412 12.29 -4.92 -29.17
C SER A 412 11.26 -5.99 -28.77
N SER A 413 10.72 -6.68 -29.77
CA SER A 413 9.92 -7.90 -29.57
C SER A 413 10.85 -9.11 -29.48
N GLY A 414 10.48 -10.12 -28.70
CA GLY A 414 11.20 -11.38 -28.68
C GLY A 414 11.27 -12.01 -30.08
N ASN A 415 12.39 -12.65 -30.39
CA ASN A 415 12.64 -13.30 -31.67
C ASN A 415 13.16 -14.71 -31.41
N ALA A 416 12.42 -15.73 -31.85
CA ALA A 416 12.79 -17.13 -31.65
C ALA A 416 14.09 -17.53 -32.39
N ASN A 417 14.50 -16.75 -33.40
CA ASN A 417 15.73 -17.00 -34.16
C ASN A 417 16.98 -16.41 -33.50
N LEU A 418 16.83 -15.72 -32.38
CA LEU A 418 17.94 -15.12 -31.63
C LEU A 418 18.17 -15.89 -30.34
N PRO A 419 19.43 -15.94 -29.85
CA PRO A 419 19.70 -16.49 -28.54
C PRO A 419 18.96 -15.66 -27.47
N GLY A 420 18.34 -16.33 -26.51
CA GLY A 420 17.72 -15.70 -25.35
C GLY A 420 16.38 -15.03 -25.65
N SER A 421 16.11 -13.92 -24.96
CA SER A 421 14.78 -13.27 -24.96
C SER A 421 14.53 -12.33 -26.14
N GLY A 422 15.57 -12.00 -26.92
CA GLY A 422 15.48 -11.07 -28.05
C GLY A 422 15.10 -9.63 -27.68
N LYS A 423 15.10 -9.29 -26.38
CA LYS A 423 14.78 -7.95 -25.88
C LYS A 423 15.49 -7.69 -24.56
N ARG A 424 15.67 -6.43 -24.21
CA ARG A 424 16.25 -6.04 -22.92
C ARG A 424 15.40 -6.57 -21.75
N PRO A 425 15.95 -7.41 -20.84
CA PRO A 425 15.24 -7.85 -19.65
C PRO A 425 14.83 -6.67 -18.77
N GLY A 426 13.59 -6.69 -18.29
CA GLY A 426 13.04 -5.64 -17.42
C GLY A 426 12.67 -4.34 -18.14
N GLY A 427 12.96 -4.19 -19.43
CA GLY A 427 12.62 -3.01 -20.24
C GLY A 427 13.05 -1.66 -19.64
N TYR A 428 12.46 -0.57 -20.12
CA TYR A 428 12.71 0.79 -19.62
C TYR A 428 11.50 1.30 -18.85
N PRO A 429 11.69 2.04 -17.73
CA PRO A 429 10.56 2.50 -16.94
C PRO A 429 9.79 3.60 -17.69
N ILE A 430 8.47 3.47 -17.77
CA ILE A 430 7.55 4.48 -18.33
C ILE A 430 6.60 4.96 -17.24
N ARG A 431 6.22 6.23 -17.32
CA ARG A 431 5.39 6.90 -16.32
C ARG A 431 4.27 7.69 -16.97
N TYR A 432 3.09 7.67 -16.36
CA TYR A 432 1.94 8.50 -16.73
C TYR A 432 1.47 9.29 -15.51
N VAL A 433 1.43 10.62 -15.63
CA VAL A 433 0.89 11.52 -14.61
C VAL A 433 -0.59 11.75 -14.90
N VAL A 434 -1.42 11.40 -13.93
CA VAL A 434 -2.88 11.49 -14.03
C VAL A 434 -3.30 12.95 -13.92
N GLY A 435 -4.10 13.39 -14.87
CA GLY A 435 -4.60 14.75 -14.96
C GLY A 435 -5.86 14.99 -14.13
N PRO A 436 -6.36 16.23 -14.12
CA PRO A 436 -7.68 16.50 -13.58
C PRO A 436 -8.73 15.73 -14.39
N SER A 437 -9.55 14.95 -13.70
CA SER A 437 -10.77 14.42 -14.29
C SER A 437 -11.73 15.58 -14.54
N ALA A 438 -12.42 15.59 -15.68
CA ALA A 438 -13.59 16.46 -15.83
C ALA A 438 -14.57 16.14 -14.68
N PRO A 439 -15.30 17.14 -14.15
CA PRO A 439 -16.44 16.85 -13.31
C PRO A 439 -17.31 15.87 -14.08
N SER A 440 -17.46 14.66 -13.54
CA SER A 440 -18.18 13.60 -14.21
C SER A 440 -19.59 14.10 -14.50
N SER A 441 -19.90 14.32 -15.78
CA SER A 441 -21.28 14.30 -16.25
C SER A 441 -21.87 12.88 -16.18
N ASP A 442 -21.06 11.88 -15.81
CA ASP A 442 -21.47 10.54 -15.43
C ASP A 442 -22.02 10.49 -14.00
N ASP A 443 -23.05 11.30 -13.77
CA ASP A 443 -24.27 10.80 -13.13
C ASP A 443 -25.17 10.21 -14.25
N GLY A 444 -24.59 9.43 -15.16
CA GLY A 444 -25.26 8.73 -16.25
C GLY A 444 -26.18 7.66 -15.68
N GLY A 445 -27.33 8.10 -15.17
CA GLY A 445 -28.32 7.29 -14.46
C GLY A 445 -29.08 8.05 -13.35
N LYS A 446 -28.62 9.21 -12.91
CA LYS A 446 -29.46 10.19 -12.21
C LYS A 446 -29.57 11.40 -13.12
N GLY A 447 -30.79 11.66 -13.60
CA GLY A 447 -31.09 12.92 -14.27
C GLY A 447 -30.54 14.09 -13.44
N LYS A 448 -30.22 15.21 -14.11
CA LYS A 448 -30.06 16.50 -13.45
C LYS A 448 -31.02 16.53 -12.26
N GLU A 449 -30.51 16.61 -11.04
CA GLU A 449 -31.40 16.89 -9.91
C GLU A 449 -32.21 18.11 -10.35
N PRO A 450 -33.55 18.01 -10.39
CA PRO A 450 -34.39 19.12 -10.79
C PRO A 450 -33.99 20.33 -9.93
N GLU A 451 -34.05 21.54 -10.49
CA GLU A 451 -33.89 22.74 -9.66
C GLU A 451 -34.85 22.60 -8.48
N ALA A 452 -34.30 22.65 -7.26
CA ALA A 452 -35.12 22.60 -6.07
C ALA A 452 -36.20 23.70 -6.22
N PRO A 453 -37.49 23.38 -6.02
CA PRO A 453 -38.53 24.38 -6.04
C PRO A 453 -38.08 25.60 -5.22
N LYS A 454 -38.30 26.79 -5.77
CA LYS A 454 -37.93 28.03 -5.09
C LYS A 454 -38.56 27.99 -3.70
N ASP A 455 -37.73 28.22 -2.70
CA ASP A 455 -38.19 28.25 -1.32
C ASP A 455 -39.04 29.51 -1.08
N GLU A 456 -40.36 29.37 -1.26
CA GLU A 456 -41.36 30.43 -1.10
C GLU A 456 -41.67 30.76 0.37
N ARG A 457 -41.01 30.08 1.32
CA ARG A 457 -41.13 30.33 2.77
C ARG A 457 -40.61 31.70 3.17
N SER A 458 -41.21 32.30 4.20
CA SER A 458 -40.85 33.65 4.65
C SER A 458 -39.42 33.70 5.20
N GLU A 459 -38.79 34.88 5.20
CA GLU A 459 -37.46 35.05 5.83
C GLU A 459 -37.48 34.78 7.34
N GLU A 460 -38.64 34.91 7.98
CA GLU A 460 -38.86 34.58 9.40
C GLU A 460 -38.86 33.05 9.61
N GLU A 461 -39.50 32.28 8.74
CA GLU A 461 -39.48 30.81 8.77
C GLU A 461 -38.07 30.24 8.54
N LYS A 462 -37.31 30.85 7.62
CA LYS A 462 -35.90 30.48 7.36
C LYS A 462 -34.98 30.79 8.55
N LEU A 463 -35.24 31.90 9.25
CA LEU A 463 -34.51 32.27 10.46
C LEU A 463 -34.79 31.27 11.59
N GLU A 464 -36.04 30.87 11.78
CA GLU A 464 -36.42 29.86 12.79
C GLU A 464 -35.81 28.48 12.49
N GLU A 465 -35.80 28.06 11.22
CA GLU A 465 -35.13 26.82 10.78
C GLU A 465 -33.61 26.87 11.03
N ALA A 466 -32.95 27.99 10.73
CA ALA A 466 -31.52 28.16 11.00
C ALA A 466 -31.20 28.17 12.51
N ILE A 467 -32.06 28.76 13.34
CA ILE A 467 -31.91 28.72 14.81
C ILE A 467 -32.07 27.30 15.33
N LEU A 468 -33.03 26.55 14.79
CA LEU A 468 -33.28 25.16 15.13
C LEU A 468 -32.10 24.26 14.72
N ASP A 469 -31.59 24.40 13.51
CA ASP A 469 -30.40 23.69 13.02
C ASP A 469 -29.18 23.98 13.90
N PHE A 470 -28.98 25.23 14.32
CA PHE A 470 -27.92 25.60 15.26
C PHE A 470 -28.11 24.95 16.63
N ARG A 471 -29.35 24.90 17.15
CA ARG A 471 -29.65 24.20 18.42
C ARG A 471 -29.39 22.70 18.30
N VAL A 472 -29.78 22.06 17.20
CA VAL A 472 -29.51 20.63 16.92
C VAL A 472 -28.01 20.36 16.79
N GLU A 473 -27.26 21.23 16.10
CA GLU A 473 -25.79 21.11 16.00
C GLU A 473 -25.14 21.24 17.39
N LYS A 474 -25.61 22.19 18.22
CA LYS A 474 -25.11 22.38 19.57
C LYS A 474 -25.43 21.21 20.49
N LEU A 475 -26.65 20.66 20.42
CA LEU A 475 -27.04 19.43 21.13
C LEU A 475 -26.17 18.24 20.70
N THR A 476 -25.86 18.12 19.41
CA THR A 476 -24.98 17.06 18.89
C THR A 476 -23.55 17.18 19.44
N LYS A 477 -23.03 18.40 19.62
CA LYS A 477 -21.73 18.63 20.26
C LYS A 477 -21.77 18.34 21.76
N LEU A 478 -22.81 18.80 22.45
CA LEU A 478 -22.99 18.56 23.89
C LEU A 478 -23.10 17.07 24.21
N SER A 479 -23.84 16.29 23.41
CA SER A 479 -23.93 14.84 23.59
C SER A 479 -22.60 14.11 23.40
N ALA A 480 -21.70 14.65 22.56
CA ALA A 480 -20.35 14.09 22.37
C ALA A 480 -19.38 14.43 23.52
N ASP A 481 -19.59 15.55 24.21
CA ASP A 481 -18.73 16.04 25.29
C ASP A 481 -18.99 15.35 26.65
N VAL A 482 -20.14 14.68 26.84
CA VAL A 482 -20.46 13.94 28.07
C VAL A 482 -19.48 12.77 28.27
N LYS A 483 -18.54 12.94 29.20
CA LYS A 483 -17.36 12.06 29.37
C LYS A 483 -17.47 10.98 30.44
N LYS A 484 -18.38 11.09 31.42
CA LYS A 484 -18.45 10.18 32.59
C LYS A 484 -19.75 9.38 32.67
N GLU A 485 -19.66 8.18 33.26
CA GLU A 485 -20.73 7.16 33.33
C GLU A 485 -21.68 7.29 34.54
N ASP A 486 -21.40 8.16 35.53
CA ASP A 486 -21.89 7.85 36.89
C ASP A 486 -22.68 8.89 37.69
N ASP A 487 -23.10 10.05 37.16
CA ASP A 487 -24.12 10.86 37.86
C ASP A 487 -25.10 11.54 36.89
N ASP A 488 -26.40 11.31 37.10
CA ASP A 488 -27.51 12.06 36.46
C ASP A 488 -27.46 13.57 36.81
N ASP A 489 -26.61 13.98 37.77
CA ASP A 489 -26.46 15.35 38.30
C ASP A 489 -25.19 16.09 37.79
N THR A 490 -24.56 15.65 36.71
CA THR A 490 -23.44 16.42 36.13
C THR A 490 -23.94 17.67 35.39
N GLU A 491 -23.25 18.80 35.57
CA GLU A 491 -23.59 20.09 34.94
C GLU A 491 -23.70 19.97 33.40
N GLU A 492 -22.87 19.12 32.78
CA GLU A 492 -22.90 18.81 31.34
C GLU A 492 -24.19 18.08 30.91
N GLN A 493 -24.67 17.12 31.71
CA GLN A 493 -25.88 16.34 31.44
C GLN A 493 -27.13 17.20 31.64
N ASN A 494 -27.15 18.02 32.69
CA ASN A 494 -28.22 18.97 32.97
C ASN A 494 -28.30 20.06 31.90
N ASN A 495 -27.15 20.53 31.39
CA ASN A 495 -27.10 21.46 30.26
C ASN A 495 -27.65 20.85 28.96
N TYR A 496 -27.34 19.57 28.69
CA TYR A 496 -27.93 18.86 27.54
C TYR A 496 -29.44 18.70 27.72
N GLN A 497 -29.90 18.21 28.87
CA GLN A 497 -31.30 17.94 29.14
C GLN A 497 -32.15 19.23 29.10
N SER A 498 -31.68 20.31 29.72
CA SER A 498 -32.37 21.62 29.69
C SER A 498 -32.47 22.21 28.28
N LEU A 499 -31.40 22.12 27.49
CA LEU A 499 -31.42 22.58 26.09
C LEU A 499 -32.30 21.67 25.22
N TYR A 500 -32.30 20.37 25.47
CA TYR A 500 -33.13 19.40 24.75
C TYR A 500 -34.60 19.65 25.03
N ASP A 501 -34.99 19.74 26.30
CA ASP A 501 -36.38 19.95 26.73
C ASP A 501 -36.93 21.28 26.20
N SER A 502 -36.18 22.38 26.32
CA SER A 502 -36.60 23.69 25.76
C SER A 502 -36.72 23.68 24.23
N THR A 503 -35.89 22.89 23.53
CA THR A 503 -35.95 22.77 22.07
C THR A 503 -37.11 21.88 21.63
N VAL A 504 -37.42 20.82 22.38
CA VAL A 504 -38.57 19.93 22.14
C VAL A 504 -39.89 20.62 22.47
N GLU A 505 -39.96 21.42 23.53
CA GLU A 505 -41.13 22.25 23.84
C GLU A 505 -41.44 23.24 22.71
N SER A 506 -40.40 23.81 22.11
CA SER A 506 -40.54 24.72 20.96
C SER A 506 -40.92 23.98 19.67
N ASN A 507 -40.56 22.70 19.52
CA ASN A 507 -40.73 21.90 18.28
C ASN A 507 -41.07 20.42 18.55
N PRO A 508 -42.27 20.10 19.09
CA PRO A 508 -42.58 18.77 19.63
C PRO A 508 -42.84 17.68 18.57
N SER A 509 -42.97 18.04 17.30
CA SER A 509 -43.22 17.11 16.18
C SER A 509 -41.99 16.86 15.29
N LEU A 510 -40.85 17.47 15.60
CA LEU A 510 -39.65 17.39 14.76
C LEU A 510 -38.90 16.06 14.98
N ILE A 511 -39.07 15.14 14.03
CA ILE A 511 -38.47 13.79 14.08
C ILE A 511 -36.92 13.83 14.24
N PRO A 512 -36.16 14.66 13.49
CA PRO A 512 -34.71 14.74 13.66
C PRO A 512 -34.24 15.06 15.08
N LEU A 513 -34.95 15.94 15.78
CA LEU A 513 -34.65 16.31 17.17
C LEU A 513 -34.97 15.16 18.14
N LEU A 514 -36.14 14.54 18.00
CA LEU A 514 -36.51 13.40 18.83
C LEU A 514 -35.54 12.21 18.63
N MET A 515 -35.09 11.99 17.39
CA MET A 515 -34.08 10.99 17.06
C MET A 515 -32.73 11.29 17.73
N LEU A 516 -32.34 12.57 17.85
CA LEU A 516 -31.12 12.96 18.58
C LEU A 516 -31.23 12.60 20.06
N GLY A 517 -32.38 12.85 20.68
CA GLY A 517 -32.67 12.45 22.06
C GLY A 517 -32.61 10.93 22.24
N LEU A 518 -33.25 10.17 21.34
CA LEU A 518 -33.20 8.70 21.36
C LEU A 518 -31.75 8.19 21.25
N ARG A 519 -30.94 8.75 20.34
CA ARG A 519 -29.52 8.37 20.17
C ARG A 519 -28.69 8.66 21.42
N HIS A 520 -29.00 9.75 22.12
CA HIS A 520 -28.35 10.11 23.38
C HIS A 520 -28.75 9.18 24.51
N GLU A 521 -30.05 8.89 24.70
CA GLU A 521 -30.52 7.95 25.73
C GLU A 521 -29.95 6.53 25.51
N ASP A 522 -29.79 6.14 24.24
CA ASP A 522 -29.35 4.82 23.80
C ASP A 522 -27.82 4.65 23.71
N ASN A 523 -27.05 5.52 24.36
CA ASN A 523 -25.59 5.51 24.36
C ASN A 523 -25.04 4.40 25.28
N GLU A 524 -24.08 3.59 24.79
CA GLU A 524 -23.50 2.43 25.49
C GLU A 524 -23.03 2.73 26.93
N LYS A 525 -22.60 3.96 27.22
CA LYS A 525 -22.10 4.38 28.54
C LYS A 525 -23.15 4.30 29.65
N TRP A 526 -24.40 4.67 29.36
CA TRP A 526 -25.47 4.78 30.38
C TRP A 526 -26.76 4.05 29.99
N ARG A 527 -26.82 3.49 28.78
CA ARG A 527 -27.96 2.70 28.26
C ARG A 527 -28.52 1.72 29.27
N ALA A 528 -27.66 0.97 29.97
CA ALA A 528 -28.07 -0.07 30.92
C ALA A 528 -29.01 0.46 32.02
N LYS A 529 -28.84 1.71 32.47
CA LYS A 529 -29.69 2.34 33.50
C LYS A 529 -30.93 3.04 32.90
N ARG A 530 -30.99 3.20 31.57
CA ARG A 530 -31.99 4.04 30.87
C ARG A 530 -32.84 3.28 29.85
N LEU A 531 -32.86 1.96 29.86
CA LEU A 531 -33.60 1.12 28.90
C LEU A 531 -35.09 1.51 28.77
N HIS A 532 -35.78 1.77 29.88
CA HIS A 532 -37.18 2.25 29.84
C HIS A 532 -37.35 3.64 29.21
N LYS A 533 -36.37 4.54 29.36
CA LYS A 533 -36.39 5.87 28.71
C LYS A 533 -36.21 5.72 27.19
N VAL A 534 -35.31 4.85 26.74
CA VAL A 534 -35.10 4.53 25.32
C VAL A 534 -36.39 4.05 24.67
N ILE A 535 -37.10 3.11 25.31
CA ILE A 535 -38.38 2.59 24.79
C ILE A 535 -39.42 3.70 24.67
N LYS A 536 -39.59 4.53 25.72
CA LYS A 536 -40.54 5.66 25.70
C LYS A 536 -40.21 6.67 24.60
N SER A 537 -38.93 7.01 24.42
CA SER A 537 -38.49 7.93 23.37
C SER A 537 -38.72 7.34 21.98
N ALA A 538 -38.48 6.04 21.79
CA ALA A 538 -38.77 5.36 20.53
C ALA A 538 -40.28 5.35 20.26
N ASP A 539 -41.12 5.00 21.23
CA ASP A 539 -42.59 5.00 21.09
C ASP A 539 -43.14 6.38 20.76
N LEU A 540 -42.58 7.44 21.35
CA LEU A 540 -42.92 8.82 20.99
C LEU A 540 -42.65 9.09 19.51
N ILE A 541 -41.49 8.70 18.99
CA ILE A 541 -41.15 8.86 17.56
C ILE A 541 -42.10 8.03 16.69
N LEU A 542 -42.36 6.77 17.05
CA LEU A 542 -43.25 5.88 16.31
C LEU A 542 -44.69 6.43 16.26
N SER A 543 -45.15 7.10 17.32
CA SER A 543 -46.48 7.74 17.36
C SER A 543 -46.60 8.96 16.44
N LYS A 544 -45.47 9.59 16.08
CA LYS A 544 -45.44 10.78 15.19
C LYS A 544 -45.29 10.40 13.72
N ILE A 545 -44.94 9.16 13.41
CA ILE A 545 -44.76 8.68 12.04
C ILE A 545 -46.04 7.97 11.59
N ASP A 546 -46.69 8.48 10.55
CA ASP A 546 -47.82 7.80 9.90
C ASP A 546 -47.31 6.61 9.08
N LYS A 547 -47.51 5.41 9.61
CA LYS A 547 -47.12 4.14 8.96
C LYS A 547 -47.94 3.88 7.70
N ASP A 548 -49.21 4.26 7.68
CA ASP A 548 -50.08 4.03 6.52
C ASP A 548 -49.70 4.96 5.36
N GLU A 549 -49.26 6.19 5.66
CA GLU A 549 -48.70 7.12 4.68
C GLU A 549 -47.48 6.52 3.98
N LEU A 550 -46.53 5.98 4.76
CA LEU A 550 -45.35 5.32 4.22
C LEU A 550 -45.73 4.06 3.41
N ILE A 551 -46.64 3.21 3.91
CA ILE A 551 -47.09 2.02 3.17
C ILE A 551 -47.73 2.42 1.83
N ARG A 552 -48.57 3.46 1.79
CA ARG A 552 -49.16 3.97 0.56
C ARG A 552 -48.09 4.47 -0.42
N HIS A 553 -47.09 5.20 0.08
CA HIS A 553 -46.01 5.77 -0.74
C HIS A 553 -45.09 4.69 -1.35
N TYR A 554 -44.77 3.62 -0.62
CA TYR A 554 -43.91 2.53 -1.12
C TYR A 554 -44.70 1.36 -1.76
N GLY A 555 -46.02 1.30 -1.60
CA GLY A 555 -46.86 0.18 -2.06
C GLY A 555 -47.06 0.08 -3.57
N VAL A 556 -46.93 1.19 -4.33
CA VAL A 556 -47.07 1.22 -5.80
C VAL A 556 -45.70 1.39 -6.43
N THR A 557 -45.05 0.29 -6.84
CA THR A 557 -43.73 0.17 -7.52
C THR A 557 -42.55 1.00 -6.98
N GLY A 558 -42.75 1.85 -5.97
CA GLY A 558 -41.81 2.89 -5.53
C GLY A 558 -41.43 3.88 -6.63
N TYR A 559 -42.20 3.99 -7.72
CA TYR A 559 -41.91 4.87 -8.83
C TYR A 559 -42.23 6.32 -8.47
N TYR A 560 -41.25 7.20 -8.64
CA TYR A 560 -41.41 8.64 -8.59
C TYR A 560 -40.73 9.23 -9.83
N ASP A 561 -41.23 10.36 -10.31
CA ASP A 561 -40.62 11.05 -11.43
C ASP A 561 -39.28 11.65 -11.00
N LYS A 562 -38.20 11.22 -11.64
CA LYS A 562 -36.84 11.69 -11.35
C LYS A 562 -36.52 13.03 -12.01
N GLU A 563 -37.38 13.49 -12.92
CA GLU A 563 -37.26 14.77 -13.61
C GLU A 563 -38.08 15.87 -12.91
N ASP A 564 -38.98 15.50 -11.99
CA ASP A 564 -39.76 16.43 -11.15
C ASP A 564 -39.09 16.66 -9.78
N GLY A 565 -38.84 17.94 -9.46
CA GLY A 565 -38.18 18.36 -8.23
C GLY A 565 -39.03 18.19 -6.99
N GLU A 566 -40.35 18.36 -7.11
CA GLU A 566 -41.28 18.20 -5.99
C GLU A 566 -41.40 16.72 -5.61
N ALA A 567 -41.60 15.83 -6.59
CA ALA A 567 -41.60 14.38 -6.38
C ALA A 567 -40.28 13.86 -5.78
N CYS A 568 -39.13 14.41 -6.21
CA CYS A 568 -37.82 14.08 -5.64
C CYS A 568 -37.69 14.55 -4.17
N GLN A 569 -38.18 15.74 -3.83
CA GLN A 569 -38.17 16.24 -2.45
C GLN A 569 -39.13 15.46 -1.55
N GLU A 570 -40.33 15.13 -2.02
CA GLU A 570 -41.28 14.30 -1.29
C GLU A 570 -40.67 12.92 -1.02
N ARG A 571 -40.01 12.32 -2.03
CA ARG A 571 -39.31 11.05 -1.84
C ARG A 571 -38.21 11.12 -0.78
N LYS A 572 -37.38 12.17 -0.80
CA LYS A 572 -36.33 12.39 0.22
C LYS A 572 -36.95 12.47 1.63
N LYS A 573 -38.04 13.23 1.80
CA LYS A 573 -38.76 13.33 3.08
C LYS A 573 -39.34 11.99 3.54
N MET A 574 -39.88 11.19 2.63
CA MET A 574 -40.40 9.85 2.95
C MET A 574 -39.28 8.86 3.29
N ASP A 575 -38.15 8.91 2.59
CA ASP A 575 -36.95 8.11 2.89
C ASP A 575 -36.40 8.47 4.28
N GLU A 576 -36.34 9.76 4.64
CA GLU A 576 -35.94 10.23 5.99
C GLU A 576 -36.90 9.77 7.10
N LYS A 577 -38.22 9.88 6.88
CA LYS A 577 -39.25 9.35 7.79
C LYS A 577 -39.10 7.83 7.97
N LYS A 578 -38.86 7.10 6.88
CA LYS A 578 -38.66 5.64 6.91
C LYS A 578 -37.37 5.28 7.65
N ASP A 579 -36.27 5.98 7.41
CA ASP A 579 -35.00 5.73 8.09
C ASP A 579 -35.11 6.00 9.60
N ALA A 580 -35.82 7.06 9.99
CA ALA A 580 -36.14 7.35 11.39
C ALA A 580 -37.03 6.25 12.02
N LEU A 581 -38.06 5.78 11.31
CA LEU A 581 -38.91 4.67 11.74
C LEU A 581 -38.09 3.39 11.99
N VAL A 582 -37.24 3.03 11.03
CA VAL A 582 -36.39 1.84 11.09
C VAL A 582 -35.39 1.95 12.25
N GLU A 583 -34.73 3.10 12.42
CA GLU A 583 -33.78 3.29 13.51
C GLU A 583 -34.48 3.26 14.88
N ALA A 584 -35.65 3.89 15.02
CA ALA A 584 -36.43 3.88 16.25
C ALA A 584 -36.89 2.46 16.63
N LEU A 585 -37.48 1.72 15.69
CA LEU A 585 -37.87 0.31 15.90
C LEU A 585 -36.66 -0.57 16.26
N ALA A 586 -35.52 -0.37 15.58
CA ALA A 586 -34.32 -1.16 15.83
C ALA A 586 -33.71 -0.89 17.22
N ARG A 587 -33.68 0.37 17.67
CA ARG A 587 -33.24 0.74 19.03
C ARG A 587 -34.22 0.26 20.10
N LYS A 588 -35.54 0.37 19.85
CA LYS A 588 -36.60 -0.20 20.71
C LYS A 588 -36.41 -1.70 20.88
N ALA A 589 -36.30 -2.45 19.77
CA ALA A 589 -36.07 -3.89 19.79
C ALA A 589 -34.83 -4.25 20.62
N ARG A 590 -33.73 -3.52 20.44
CA ARG A 590 -32.50 -3.74 21.22
C ARG A 590 -32.72 -3.51 22.72
N ALA A 591 -33.41 -2.43 23.10
CA ALA A 591 -33.66 -2.10 24.50
C ALA A 591 -34.62 -3.10 25.18
N THR A 592 -35.66 -3.52 24.48
CA THR A 592 -36.57 -4.59 24.94
C THR A 592 -35.81 -5.91 25.11
N ALA A 593 -34.90 -6.23 24.19
CA ALA A 593 -34.11 -7.46 24.29
C ALA A 593 -33.19 -7.48 25.51
N ASP A 594 -32.57 -6.35 25.84
CA ASP A 594 -31.71 -6.19 27.02
C ASP A 594 -32.54 -6.31 28.32
N LEU A 595 -33.74 -5.70 28.38
CA LEU A 595 -34.64 -5.79 29.54
C LEU A 595 -35.13 -7.22 29.80
N GLU A 596 -35.60 -7.92 28.77
CA GLU A 596 -36.06 -9.31 28.90
C GLU A 596 -34.93 -10.22 29.43
N LYS A 597 -33.68 -9.96 29.02
CA LYS A 597 -32.52 -10.70 29.50
C LYS A 597 -32.22 -10.42 30.98
N GLU A 598 -32.31 -9.16 31.42
CA GLU A 598 -32.18 -8.82 32.85
C GLU A 598 -33.25 -9.50 33.71
N GLU A 599 -34.47 -9.63 33.20
CA GLU A 599 -35.55 -10.34 33.90
C GLU A 599 -35.31 -11.86 33.97
N GLU A 600 -34.81 -12.47 32.90
CA GLU A 600 -34.44 -13.90 32.90
C GLU A 600 -33.27 -14.20 33.84
N ASP A 601 -32.25 -13.35 33.88
CA ASP A 601 -31.09 -13.52 34.77
C ASP A 601 -31.50 -13.36 36.25
N LYS A 602 -32.43 -12.44 36.56
CA LYS A 602 -33.03 -12.31 37.91
C LYS A 602 -33.85 -13.54 38.31
N LYS A 603 -34.56 -14.17 37.37
CA LYS A 603 -35.34 -15.41 37.62
C LYS A 603 -34.47 -16.65 37.84
N LYS A 604 -33.26 -16.71 37.27
CA LYS A 604 -32.31 -17.83 37.47
C LYS A 604 -31.49 -17.74 38.76
N GLY A 605 -31.41 -16.56 39.39
CA GLY A 605 -30.66 -16.32 40.63
C GLY A 605 -31.47 -16.42 41.93
N ALA A 606 -32.80 -16.53 41.85
CA ALA A 606 -33.68 -16.67 43.02
C ALA A 606 -34.10 -18.14 43.19
N ASP A 607 -33.49 -18.84 44.15
CA ASP A 607 -33.98 -20.14 44.62
C ASP A 607 -35.35 -19.95 45.30
N GLY A 608 -36.37 -20.61 44.73
CA GLY A 608 -37.55 -21.04 45.48
C GLY A 608 -38.76 -20.11 45.51
N GLU A 609 -39.91 -20.74 45.24
CA GLU A 609 -41.30 -20.32 45.50
C GLU A 609 -41.91 -19.32 44.50
N GLY A 610 -42.76 -19.88 43.64
CA GLY A 610 -43.49 -19.14 42.63
C GLY A 610 -44.62 -18.28 43.18
N LYS A 611 -45.06 -17.34 42.34
CA LYS A 611 -46.47 -17.01 42.12
C LYS A 611 -46.64 -16.14 40.87
N ASP A 612 -47.69 -16.49 40.14
CA ASP A 612 -48.57 -15.68 39.31
C ASP A 612 -47.96 -14.96 38.09
N GLU A 613 -48.29 -15.53 36.92
CA GLU A 613 -48.24 -14.90 35.61
C GLU A 613 -49.20 -13.71 35.54
N GLU A 614 -48.74 -12.50 35.87
CA GLU A 614 -49.20 -11.31 35.17
C GLU A 614 -48.47 -11.26 33.82
N LYS A 615 -49.12 -11.76 32.76
CA LYS A 615 -48.74 -11.41 31.39
C LYS A 615 -48.95 -9.89 31.23
N ASN A 616 -47.89 -9.11 31.44
CA ASN A 616 -47.86 -7.75 30.95
C ASN A 616 -48.08 -7.80 29.43
N GLU A 617 -49.08 -7.05 28.94
CA GLU A 617 -49.37 -6.83 27.51
C GLU A 617 -48.28 -5.97 26.83
N SER A 618 -47.01 -6.13 27.21
CA SER A 618 -45.89 -5.43 26.58
C SER A 618 -45.44 -6.16 25.31
N GLU A 619 -45.23 -5.42 24.22
CA GLU A 619 -44.67 -5.97 22.97
C GLU A 619 -43.35 -6.71 23.23
N THR A 620 -43.26 -7.96 22.77
CA THR A 620 -42.05 -8.76 22.90
C THR A 620 -41.00 -8.38 21.86
N PHE A 621 -39.73 -8.69 22.09
CA PHE A 621 -38.66 -8.51 21.10
C PHE A 621 -39.01 -9.11 19.72
N ASP A 622 -39.64 -10.29 19.68
CA ASP A 622 -40.00 -10.97 18.43
C ASP A 622 -41.11 -10.23 17.68
N ASP A 623 -42.00 -9.53 18.37
CA ASP A 623 -43.08 -8.77 17.74
C ASP A 623 -42.56 -7.47 17.12
N ILE A 624 -41.69 -6.74 17.83
CA ILE A 624 -41.01 -5.54 17.30
C ILE A 624 -40.11 -5.92 16.12
N LEU A 625 -39.44 -7.07 16.18
CA LEU A 625 -38.56 -7.53 15.09
C LEU A 625 -39.34 -7.99 13.85
N LYS A 626 -40.55 -8.56 14.00
CA LYS A 626 -41.46 -8.81 12.87
C LYS A 626 -41.87 -7.50 12.20
N GLU A 627 -42.21 -6.49 12.99
CA GLU A 627 -42.58 -5.18 12.48
C GLU A 627 -41.40 -4.53 11.73
N LEU A 628 -40.20 -4.53 12.32
CA LEU A 628 -38.98 -4.00 11.69
C LEU A 628 -38.69 -4.65 10.32
N LYS A 629 -38.93 -5.96 10.19
CA LYS A 629 -38.76 -6.70 8.94
C LYS A 629 -39.70 -6.29 7.82
N MET A 630 -40.83 -5.64 8.13
CA MET A 630 -41.72 -5.07 7.12
C MET A 630 -41.09 -3.88 6.39
N TRP A 631 -40.16 -3.19 7.03
CA TRP A 631 -39.56 -1.95 6.53
C TRP A 631 -38.16 -2.14 5.95
N ILE A 632 -37.38 -3.08 6.50
CA ILE A 632 -36.00 -3.32 6.10
C ILE A 632 -35.60 -4.80 6.18
N ASP A 633 -34.77 -5.25 5.23
CA ASP A 633 -34.11 -6.55 5.30
C ASP A 633 -32.91 -6.50 6.28
N ILE A 634 -33.18 -6.85 7.53
CA ILE A 634 -32.17 -6.94 8.60
C ILE A 634 -31.18 -8.09 8.41
N ASP A 635 -31.52 -9.11 7.61
CA ASP A 635 -30.68 -10.30 7.43
C ASP A 635 -29.56 -10.04 6.42
N SER A 636 -29.83 -9.20 5.40
CA SER A 636 -28.82 -8.74 4.43
C SER A 636 -28.02 -7.52 4.90
N ASN A 637 -28.61 -6.66 5.75
CA ASN A 637 -27.99 -5.41 6.18
C ASN A 637 -27.19 -5.55 7.50
N LEU A 638 -25.87 -5.60 7.40
CA LEU A 638 -24.95 -5.82 8.52
C LEU A 638 -24.97 -4.69 9.59
N LYS A 639 -25.54 -3.53 9.29
CA LYS A 639 -25.75 -2.44 10.26
C LYS A 639 -26.66 -2.83 11.43
N TYR A 640 -27.55 -3.81 11.21
CA TYR A 640 -28.49 -4.33 12.22
C TYR A 640 -28.10 -5.72 12.73
N SER A 641 -26.87 -6.15 12.46
CA SER A 641 -26.38 -7.49 12.83
C SER A 641 -26.50 -7.80 14.32
N ILE A 642 -26.48 -6.79 15.20
CA ILE A 642 -26.72 -6.96 16.64
C ILE A 642 -28.08 -7.61 16.94
N LEU A 643 -29.15 -7.22 16.23
CA LEU A 643 -30.49 -7.78 16.40
C LEU A 643 -30.57 -9.21 15.86
N THR A 644 -29.91 -9.46 14.74
CA THR A 644 -29.83 -10.80 14.14
C THR A 644 -29.05 -11.76 15.03
N LEU A 645 -27.96 -11.31 15.65
CA LEU A 645 -27.19 -12.10 16.62
C LEU A 645 -28.06 -12.47 17.83
N GLU A 646 -28.82 -11.51 18.38
CA GLU A 646 -29.68 -11.73 19.53
C GLU A 646 -30.83 -12.71 19.20
N ARG A 647 -31.48 -12.53 18.05
CA ARG A 647 -32.53 -13.43 17.55
C ARG A 647 -32.04 -14.87 17.40
N GLU A 648 -30.91 -15.08 16.74
CA GLU A 648 -30.39 -16.44 16.49
C GLU A 648 -29.89 -17.10 17.78
N ARG A 649 -29.35 -16.31 18.73
CA ARG A 649 -28.94 -16.82 20.05
C ARG A 649 -30.14 -17.28 20.88
N ARG A 650 -31.23 -16.50 20.92
CA ARG A 650 -32.50 -16.89 21.59
C ARG A 650 -33.13 -18.14 20.99
N LYS A 651 -32.99 -18.36 19.69
CA LYS A 651 -33.43 -19.58 18.99
C LYS A 651 -32.46 -20.76 19.12
N ASN A 652 -31.40 -20.62 19.92
CA ASN A 652 -30.34 -21.60 20.13
C ASN A 652 -29.67 -22.08 18.82
N ARG A 653 -29.54 -21.19 17.83
CA ARG A 653 -28.92 -21.47 16.51
C ARG A 653 -27.48 -20.97 16.48
N LEU A 654 -26.67 -21.46 17.41
CA LEU A 654 -25.30 -20.99 17.67
C LEU A 654 -24.39 -21.06 16.42
N GLY A 655 -24.60 -22.03 15.53
CA GLY A 655 -23.85 -22.11 14.27
C GLY A 655 -24.06 -20.91 13.33
N LEU A 656 -25.28 -20.37 13.26
CA LEU A 656 -25.58 -19.16 12.47
C LEU A 656 -24.99 -17.91 13.13
N VAL A 657 -25.02 -17.84 14.46
CA VAL A 657 -24.36 -16.79 15.25
C VAL A 657 -22.87 -16.76 14.94
N LEU A 658 -22.19 -17.91 14.99
CA LEU A 658 -20.77 -18.03 14.65
C LEU A 658 -20.46 -17.62 13.21
N ASN A 659 -21.32 -17.99 12.25
CA ASN A 659 -21.14 -17.60 10.85
C ASN A 659 -21.25 -16.09 10.65
N LEU A 660 -22.24 -15.45 11.29
CA LEU A 660 -22.40 -14.00 11.24
C LEU A 660 -21.23 -13.28 11.94
N LEU A 661 -20.83 -13.73 13.13
CA LEU A 661 -19.67 -13.18 13.85
C LEU A 661 -18.39 -13.31 13.02
N LYS A 662 -18.15 -14.45 12.36
CA LYS A 662 -17.01 -14.61 11.45
C LYS A 662 -17.01 -13.57 10.32
N LYS A 663 -18.17 -13.38 9.67
CA LYS A 663 -18.32 -12.39 8.59
C LYS A 663 -18.00 -10.96 9.08
N LEU A 664 -18.46 -10.60 10.28
CA LEU A 664 -18.18 -9.29 10.88
C LEU A 664 -16.70 -9.13 11.30
N ILE A 665 -16.10 -10.19 11.87
CA ILE A 665 -14.68 -10.20 12.29
C ILE A 665 -13.73 -10.09 11.09
N ASP A 666 -14.09 -10.70 9.95
CA ASP A 666 -13.29 -10.65 8.72
C ASP A 666 -13.15 -9.23 8.14
N ASN A 667 -14.04 -8.32 8.53
CA ASN A 667 -14.02 -6.90 8.16
C ASN A 667 -13.85 -5.98 9.39
N ASP A 668 -13.28 -6.51 10.48
CA ASP A 668 -12.95 -5.77 11.71
C ASP A 668 -14.11 -5.00 12.36
N GLY A 669 -15.35 -5.39 12.07
CA GLY A 669 -16.56 -4.70 12.54
C GLY A 669 -16.93 -3.42 11.78
N GLU A 670 -16.17 -3.03 10.74
CA GLU A 670 -16.44 -1.82 9.93
C GLU A 670 -17.84 -1.85 9.29
N ASP A 671 -18.39 -3.04 9.00
CA ASP A 671 -19.74 -3.19 8.43
C ASP A 671 -20.89 -2.81 9.37
N THR A 672 -20.61 -2.69 10.67
CA THR A 672 -21.59 -2.29 11.69
C THR A 672 -21.62 -0.77 11.92
N LYS A 673 -20.65 -0.04 11.36
CA LYS A 673 -20.59 1.43 11.49
C LYS A 673 -21.76 2.08 10.77
N GLY A 674 -22.32 3.12 11.41
CA GLY A 674 -23.53 3.80 10.93
C GLY A 674 -24.82 2.98 11.09
N GLY A 675 -24.78 1.91 11.89
CA GLY A 675 -25.96 1.22 12.42
C GLY A 675 -26.25 1.59 13.88
N ILE A 676 -27.17 0.87 14.50
CA ILE A 676 -27.63 1.13 15.88
C ILE A 676 -26.60 0.76 16.96
N CYS A 677 -25.68 -0.16 16.66
CA CYS A 677 -24.63 -0.62 17.57
C CYS A 677 -23.36 -0.93 16.77
N PRO A 678 -22.42 0.02 16.67
CA PRO A 678 -21.12 -0.23 16.05
C PRO A 678 -20.30 -1.17 16.94
N LEU A 679 -20.00 -2.37 16.45
CA LEU A 679 -19.25 -3.39 17.17
C LEU A 679 -17.78 -3.36 16.79
N SER A 680 -16.89 -3.21 17.77
CA SER A 680 -15.45 -3.33 17.56
C SER A 680 -15.04 -4.79 17.35
N LYS A 681 -13.91 -5.04 16.68
CA LYS A 681 -13.36 -6.40 16.54
C LYS A 681 -13.13 -7.10 17.88
N SER A 682 -12.62 -6.37 18.87
CA SER A 682 -12.41 -6.89 20.23
C SER A 682 -13.74 -7.38 20.83
N GLU A 683 -14.83 -6.63 20.65
CA GLU A 683 -16.15 -7.00 21.15
C GLU A 683 -16.75 -8.18 20.38
N LEU A 684 -16.60 -8.22 19.06
CA LEU A 684 -17.01 -9.36 18.25
C LEU A 684 -16.30 -10.65 18.67
N LEU A 685 -14.99 -10.56 18.99
CA LEU A 685 -14.23 -11.70 19.53
C LEU A 685 -14.75 -12.13 20.90
N LYS A 686 -15.04 -11.19 21.81
CA LYS A 686 -15.64 -11.52 23.12
C LYS A 686 -16.99 -12.23 22.97
N ARG A 687 -17.85 -11.73 22.07
CA ARG A 687 -19.14 -12.38 21.78
C ARG A 687 -18.96 -13.77 21.19
N ARG A 688 -17.96 -13.97 20.33
CA ARG A 688 -17.63 -15.29 19.77
C ARG A 688 -17.07 -16.24 20.83
N SER A 689 -16.21 -15.76 21.74
CA SER A 689 -15.74 -16.51 22.90
C SER A 689 -16.91 -17.01 23.73
N SER A 690 -17.89 -16.16 24.04
CA SER A 690 -19.07 -16.55 24.82
C SER A 690 -19.88 -17.67 24.14
N VAL A 691 -19.98 -17.66 22.80
CA VAL A 691 -20.64 -18.75 22.06
C VAL A 691 -19.79 -20.03 22.05
N PHE A 692 -18.46 -19.91 21.98
CA PHE A 692 -17.57 -21.07 22.09
C PHE A 692 -17.60 -21.71 23.48
N GLU A 693 -17.74 -20.91 24.53
CA GLU A 693 -17.91 -21.36 25.91
C GLU A 693 -19.22 -22.16 26.07
N GLU A 694 -20.34 -21.65 25.53
CA GLU A 694 -21.62 -22.39 25.49
C GLU A 694 -21.52 -23.73 24.73
N LEU A 695 -20.62 -23.83 23.76
CA LEU A 695 -20.38 -25.04 22.97
C LEU A 695 -19.29 -25.96 23.57
N GLY A 696 -18.61 -25.55 24.65
CA GLY A 696 -17.55 -26.33 25.29
C GLY A 696 -16.21 -26.33 24.53
N TYR A 697 -15.92 -25.31 23.74
CA TYR A 697 -14.67 -25.18 22.97
C TYR A 697 -13.63 -24.27 23.64
N ASP A 698 -13.13 -24.67 24.81
CA ASP A 698 -12.23 -23.85 25.65
C ASP A 698 -10.97 -23.35 24.91
N HIS A 699 -10.36 -24.20 24.09
CA HIS A 699 -9.19 -23.83 23.28
C HIS A 699 -9.46 -22.67 22.29
N LEU A 700 -10.70 -22.53 21.81
CA LEU A 700 -11.09 -21.42 20.95
C LEU A 700 -11.39 -20.15 21.74
N VAL A 701 -11.89 -20.29 22.98
CA VAL A 701 -12.09 -19.18 23.92
C VAL A 701 -10.74 -18.54 24.27
N GLU A 702 -9.74 -19.35 24.64
CA GLU A 702 -8.38 -18.87 24.92
C GLU A 702 -7.78 -18.14 23.73
N TYR A 703 -7.95 -18.70 22.53
CA TYR A 703 -7.46 -18.12 21.29
C TYR A 703 -8.10 -16.75 21.00
N ASP A 704 -9.41 -16.62 21.16
CA ASP A 704 -10.12 -15.36 20.92
C ASP A 704 -9.79 -14.30 21.98
N ASN A 705 -9.60 -14.70 23.24
CA ASN A 705 -9.13 -13.82 24.31
C ASN A 705 -7.72 -13.27 23.99
N ALA A 706 -6.79 -14.13 23.58
CA ALA A 706 -5.45 -13.71 23.17
C ALA A 706 -5.50 -12.78 21.94
N ARG A 707 -6.35 -13.06 20.96
CA ARG A 707 -6.49 -12.22 19.76
C ARG A 707 -7.18 -10.90 20.04
N SER A 708 -8.13 -10.85 20.96
CA SER A 708 -8.84 -9.64 21.34
C SER A 708 -7.87 -8.57 21.83
N LEU A 709 -6.92 -8.96 22.71
CA LEU A 709 -5.85 -8.10 23.21
C LEU A 709 -4.97 -7.50 22.10
N LEU A 710 -4.64 -8.30 21.08
CA LEU A 710 -3.81 -7.87 19.95
C LEU A 710 -4.58 -7.08 18.89
N SER A 711 -5.91 -7.20 18.87
CA SER A 711 -6.76 -6.63 17.82
C SER A 711 -7.12 -5.16 18.02
N SER A 712 -7.01 -4.65 19.25
CA SER A 712 -7.30 -3.24 19.56
C SER A 712 -6.36 -2.71 20.65
N PRO A 713 -5.06 -2.52 20.34
CA PRO A 713 -4.11 -1.96 21.29
C PRO A 713 -4.53 -0.55 21.77
N LYS A 714 -4.30 -0.24 23.04
CA LYS A 714 -4.62 1.09 23.62
C LYS A 714 -3.89 2.23 22.91
N GLY A 715 -2.63 2.00 22.54
CA GLY A 715 -1.76 2.95 21.86
C GLY A 715 -1.07 2.32 20.66
N PHE A 716 -0.47 3.17 19.82
CA PHE A 716 0.40 2.72 18.75
C PHE A 716 1.67 2.07 19.34
N ALA A 717 2.19 1.04 18.67
CA ALA A 717 3.50 0.51 18.99
C ALA A 717 4.56 1.62 18.98
N LEU A 718 5.49 1.57 19.93
CA LEU A 718 6.60 2.52 20.02
C LEU A 718 7.61 2.28 18.89
N PHE A 719 8.40 3.31 18.60
CA PHE A 719 9.57 3.23 17.71
C PHE A 719 10.82 2.77 18.45
#